data_AF-A0A8D9BE30-F1
#
_entry.id   AF-A0A8D9BE30-F1
#
_cell.length_a   1.000
_cell.length_b   1.000
_cell.length_c   1.000
_cell.angle_alpha   90.00
_cell.angle_beta   90.00
_cell.angle_gamma   90.00
#
_symmetry.space_group_name_H-M   'P 1'
#
loop_
_entity.id
_entity.type
_entity.pdbx_description
1 polymer ?
#
loop_
_entity_poly.entity_id
_entity_poly.type
_entity_poly.pdbx_seq_one_letter_code
_entity_poly.pdbx_strand_id
1 'polypeptide(L)'
;MFPPLRVDKEDEMECLIQGCNFLLRNISDEAFVYNRHGNPEYDFQLADPNIFPYLLVNIGSGVSIMKVESETQVERIGGTATGGGTFWGLGSLLTKAKGFDELLELAERGDHRHVDMLVRDIYGGDYKCLGLSGDLIASSFGKVCKQDTDEGQISEADLARSLLFVISNDIGQVASLYAMMHKVKKVYFGGYFLRNHPLSMHTISFSIKYWSKGAVQSLFLRHEGYLGAIGAFLRGAECDSDKYSWLENYVGSSGLQRQRQPSIFIEDSNVPVDQLELDCWKSLLTFCPLLRDPESYVPDVVDLNADLEAREYWLNCFKESVNKFAERAIASQPDSNTSQERARLFKEKYISRLDHLKQQPFAYGNLTVRSLLDTIEHYLKEFDFPDPYLEQKQKENETALTCFESRLRELDSMSELQRREELIYSVLAGNIFDWGAKEVAAILENDQPFQFTHAREKVPDRPWLMDDLDSWLERLKGPPHERAAIFVDNSGIDVVLGMLPFARELLRRGTKVILCANSAPALNDVTHSELIVLLRQAAIMCPILSNGLQTGALIAMETSQAGPCLDLSRLGRDLVTELSTVDLIVLEGMGRAVHTNLNAHFTCESLKLAVIKNRWLAQRLGGQMFSVVCKYEPAPPPSYSDSES
;
A
#
# COMPACT_ATOMS: atom_id res chain seq x y z
N MET A 1 20.62 -39.77 -6.09
CA MET A 1 21.67 -39.22 -5.19
C MET A 1 21.56 -37.71 -5.34
N PHE A 2 21.00 -37.01 -4.35
CA PHE A 2 20.94 -35.56 -4.42
C PHE A 2 22.37 -35.01 -4.53
N PRO A 3 22.59 -33.93 -5.29
CA PRO A 3 23.90 -33.27 -5.30
C PRO A 3 24.30 -32.94 -3.85
N PRO A 4 25.59 -32.98 -3.50
CA PRO A 4 26.03 -32.64 -2.16
C PRO A 4 25.60 -31.20 -1.84
N LEU A 5 25.11 -30.99 -0.62
CA LEU A 5 24.76 -29.66 -0.12
C LEU A 5 26.00 -28.76 -0.21
N ARG A 6 25.88 -27.68 -0.99
CA ARG A 6 26.89 -26.62 -1.05
C ARG A 6 26.47 -25.51 -0.11
N VAL A 7 27.40 -25.05 0.73
CA VAL A 7 27.19 -23.93 1.64
C VAL A 7 28.16 -22.83 1.26
N ASP A 8 27.62 -21.76 0.69
CA ASP A 8 28.37 -20.54 0.40
C ASP A 8 28.15 -19.55 1.57
N LYS A 9 29.23 -18.93 2.05
CA LYS A 9 29.19 -18.01 3.19
C LYS A 9 29.25 -16.59 2.67
N GLU A 10 28.30 -15.77 3.08
CA GLU A 10 28.23 -14.34 2.75
C GLU A 10 28.56 -13.46 3.96
N ASP A 11 28.98 -12.22 3.71
CA ASP A 11 29.23 -11.23 4.76
C ASP A 11 27.93 -10.75 5.39
N GLU A 12 27.88 -10.71 6.73
CA GLU A 12 26.69 -10.32 7.48
C GLU A 12 26.25 -8.88 7.18
N MET A 13 27.19 -7.93 7.19
CA MET A 13 26.87 -6.51 7.05
C MET A 13 26.45 -6.19 5.62
N GLU A 14 27.12 -6.77 4.63
CA GLU A 14 26.72 -6.63 3.23
C GLU A 14 25.31 -7.20 2.99
N CYS A 15 25.00 -8.38 3.52
CA CYS A 15 23.66 -8.95 3.44
C CYS A 15 22.61 -8.08 4.13
N LEU A 16 22.90 -7.53 5.31
CA LEU A 16 21.99 -6.64 6.03
C LEU A 16 21.66 -5.39 5.21
N ILE A 17 22.65 -4.73 4.61
CA ILE A 17 22.41 -3.55 3.77
C ILE A 17 21.63 -3.92 2.52
N GLN A 18 22.00 -5.00 1.84
CA GLN A 18 21.32 -5.44 0.62
C GLN A 18 19.85 -5.78 0.89
N GLY A 19 19.55 -6.51 1.97
CA GLY A 19 18.17 -6.80 2.37
C GLY A 19 17.39 -5.55 2.77
N CYS A 20 18.03 -4.60 3.47
CA CYS A 20 17.43 -3.31 3.83
C CYS A 20 17.05 -2.50 2.59
N ASN A 21 17.99 -2.31 1.65
CA ASN A 21 17.74 -1.60 0.40
C ASN A 21 16.63 -2.27 -0.42
N PHE A 22 16.65 -3.60 -0.48
CA PHE A 22 15.64 -4.39 -1.17
C PHE A 22 14.24 -4.13 -0.63
N LEU A 23 14.06 -4.21 0.70
CA LEU A 23 12.75 -4.01 1.33
C LEU A 23 12.26 -2.56 1.19
N LEU A 24 13.13 -1.58 1.47
CA LEU A 24 12.79 -0.15 1.37
C LEU A 24 12.35 0.26 -0.05
N ARG A 25 12.87 -0.40 -1.10
CA ARG A 25 12.48 -0.14 -2.48
C ARG A 25 11.19 -0.84 -2.90
N ASN A 26 10.98 -2.07 -2.41
CA ASN A 26 9.94 -2.94 -2.95
C ASN A 26 8.65 -2.90 -2.14
N ILE A 27 8.74 -2.69 -0.82
CA ILE A 27 7.59 -2.77 0.09
C ILE A 27 7.17 -1.35 0.47
N SER A 28 5.98 -0.93 0.00
CA SER A 28 5.50 0.46 0.10
C SER A 28 5.41 0.99 1.53
N ASP A 29 5.14 0.12 2.52
CA ASP A 29 5.02 0.49 3.94
C ASP A 29 6.14 -0.14 4.78
N GLU A 30 7.34 -0.36 4.24
CA GLU A 30 8.43 -1.01 5.00
C GLU A 30 8.86 -0.21 6.22
N ALA A 31 9.01 1.11 6.06
CA ALA A 31 9.54 1.98 7.09
C ALA A 31 8.42 2.72 7.82
N PHE A 32 8.56 2.93 9.12
CA PHE A 32 7.59 3.70 9.89
C PHE A 32 8.22 4.50 11.03
N VAL A 33 7.54 5.57 11.42
CA VAL A 33 7.80 6.30 12.66
C VAL A 33 6.84 5.78 13.73
N TYR A 34 7.38 5.41 14.90
CA TYR A 34 6.55 5.05 16.05
C TYR A 34 6.30 6.26 16.96
N ASN A 35 5.02 6.57 17.20
CA ASN A 35 4.58 7.60 18.12
C ASN A 35 3.58 7.03 19.14
N ARG A 36 4.04 6.80 20.37
CA ARG A 36 3.24 6.25 21.48
C ARG A 36 1.94 6.99 21.78
N HIS A 37 1.88 8.29 21.49
CA HIS A 37 0.70 9.12 21.74
C HIS A 37 0.12 9.71 20.44
N GLY A 38 0.56 9.17 19.29
CA GLY A 38 0.05 9.54 17.98
C GLY A 38 -1.27 8.83 17.67
N ASN A 39 -2.02 9.40 16.73
CA ASN A 39 -3.11 8.71 16.06
C ASN A 39 -2.94 8.93 14.54
N PRO A 40 -2.40 7.95 13.79
CA PRO A 40 -2.09 6.58 14.21
C PRO A 40 -0.80 6.49 15.08
N GLU A 41 -0.64 5.39 15.83
CA GLU A 41 0.59 5.12 16.61
C GLU A 41 1.79 4.78 15.71
N TYR A 42 1.51 4.16 14.56
CA TYR A 42 2.47 3.76 13.54
C TYR A 42 2.21 4.61 12.31
N ASP A 43 3.18 5.45 11.95
CA ASP A 43 3.13 6.34 10.81
C ASP A 43 4.06 5.80 9.71
N PHE A 44 3.49 5.01 8.81
CA PHE A 44 4.22 4.35 7.73
C PHE A 44 4.64 5.37 6.67
N GLN A 45 5.92 5.33 6.32
CA GLN A 45 6.49 6.13 5.27
C GLN A 45 6.35 5.39 3.95
N LEU A 46 5.78 6.05 2.95
CA LEU A 46 5.69 5.50 1.62
C LEU A 46 7.08 5.27 1.02
N ALA A 47 7.18 4.30 0.10
CA ALA A 47 8.42 4.01 -0.61
C ALA A 47 8.99 5.26 -1.28
N ASP A 48 10.18 5.66 -0.82
CA ASP A 48 10.90 6.81 -1.34
C ASP A 48 11.74 6.38 -2.56
N PRO A 49 11.61 7.02 -3.73
CA PRO A 49 12.45 6.72 -4.88
C PRO A 49 13.94 6.94 -4.60
N ASN A 50 14.29 7.76 -3.60
CA ASN A 50 15.65 8.01 -3.15
C ASN A 50 15.83 7.73 -1.65
N ILE A 51 16.11 6.47 -1.34
CA ILE A 51 16.35 6.01 0.04
C ILE A 51 17.67 6.55 0.64
N PHE A 52 18.62 7.04 -0.16
CA PHE A 52 19.95 7.45 0.29
C PHE A 52 20.10 8.98 0.51
N PRO A 53 21.03 9.43 1.38
CA PRO A 53 21.83 8.63 2.32
C PRO A 53 21.06 8.32 3.61
N TYR A 54 21.39 7.22 4.26
CA TYR A 54 20.81 6.83 5.54
C TYR A 54 21.83 6.18 6.47
N LEU A 55 21.50 6.10 7.77
CA LEU A 55 22.21 5.26 8.73
C LEU A 55 21.38 4.01 9.04
N LEU A 56 21.99 2.82 9.00
CA LEU A 56 21.42 1.62 9.57
C LEU A 56 22.05 1.36 10.94
N VAL A 57 21.23 1.36 11.98
CA VAL A 57 21.61 0.96 13.34
C VAL A 57 21.07 -0.44 13.57
N ASN A 58 21.93 -1.44 13.37
CA ASN A 58 21.58 -2.84 13.58
C ASN A 58 21.81 -3.22 15.06
N ILE A 59 20.73 -3.52 15.78
CA ILE A 59 20.73 -3.86 17.20
C ILE A 59 20.58 -5.38 17.36
N GLY A 60 21.71 -6.07 17.44
CA GLY A 60 21.80 -7.50 17.77
C GLY A 60 22.28 -7.72 19.20
N SER A 61 23.21 -8.66 19.39
CA SER A 61 23.89 -8.85 20.70
C SER A 61 24.64 -7.58 21.11
N GLY A 62 25.33 -6.94 20.17
CA GLY A 62 25.82 -5.56 20.26
C GLY A 62 25.14 -4.67 19.22
N VAL A 63 25.72 -3.51 18.95
CA VAL A 63 25.18 -2.54 17.98
C VAL A 63 26.24 -2.18 16.95
N SER A 64 25.87 -2.23 15.68
CA SER A 64 26.68 -1.74 14.57
C SER A 64 25.95 -0.60 13.86
N ILE A 65 26.68 0.47 13.56
CA ILE A 65 26.16 1.65 12.88
C ILE A 65 26.84 1.76 11.53
N MET A 66 26.04 1.59 10.48
CA MET A 66 26.47 1.62 9.09
C MET A 66 25.97 2.92 8.46
N LYS A 67 26.86 3.64 7.77
CA LYS A 67 26.51 4.75 6.88
C LYS A 67 26.38 4.20 5.48
N VAL A 68 25.24 4.46 4.85
CA VAL A 68 24.94 4.00 3.50
C VAL A 68 24.69 5.23 2.63
N GLU A 69 25.61 5.50 1.70
CA GLU A 69 25.53 6.63 0.77
C GLU A 69 25.03 6.21 -0.62
N SER A 70 25.21 4.92 -0.96
CA SER A 70 24.70 4.30 -2.17
C SER A 70 24.69 2.77 -1.99
N GLU A 71 24.26 2.04 -3.01
CA GLU A 71 24.33 0.57 -3.03
C GLU A 71 25.73 0.00 -2.78
N THR A 72 26.76 0.72 -3.20
CA THR A 72 28.15 0.23 -3.14
C THR A 72 29.00 0.99 -2.13
N GLN A 73 28.54 2.15 -1.65
CA GLN A 73 29.23 2.97 -0.68
C GLN A 73 28.63 2.79 0.71
N VAL A 74 29.17 1.80 1.41
CA VAL A 74 28.79 1.42 2.77
C VAL A 74 30.01 1.51 3.68
N GLU A 75 29.87 2.15 4.84
CA GLU A 75 30.93 2.27 5.83
C GLU A 75 30.40 1.97 7.24
N ARG A 76 31.08 1.09 7.99
CA ARG A 76 30.82 0.93 9.42
C ARG A 76 31.48 2.06 10.19
N ILE A 77 30.71 3.11 10.46
CA ILE A 77 31.19 4.33 11.13
C ILE A 77 31.27 4.18 12.66
N GLY A 78 30.60 3.18 13.23
CA GLY A 78 30.55 3.04 14.68
C GLY A 78 29.79 1.83 15.20
N GLY A 79 29.58 1.83 16.50
CA GLY A 79 28.83 0.80 17.21
C GLY A 79 29.03 0.90 18.73
N THR A 80 28.26 0.11 19.47
CA THR A 80 28.43 -0.04 20.91
C THR A 80 28.25 -1.49 21.33
N ALA A 81 28.91 -1.89 22.41
CA ALA A 81 28.76 -3.22 22.99
C ALA A 81 27.46 -3.36 23.81
N THR A 82 26.80 -2.25 24.14
CA THR A 82 25.54 -2.15 24.92
C THR A 82 24.32 -2.43 24.04
N GLY A 83 24.20 -3.66 23.54
CA GLY A 83 23.07 -4.10 22.70
C GLY A 83 22.06 -4.98 23.45
N GLY A 84 21.31 -5.78 22.69
CA GLY A 84 20.33 -6.72 23.24
C GLY A 84 20.96 -7.84 24.09
N GLY A 85 22.21 -8.20 23.81
CA GLY A 85 22.97 -9.17 24.62
C GLY A 85 23.28 -8.63 26.01
N THR A 86 23.57 -7.32 26.13
CA THR A 86 23.77 -6.65 27.41
C THR A 86 22.48 -6.55 28.20
N PHE A 87 21.37 -6.20 27.53
CA PHE A 87 20.05 -6.17 28.15
C PHE A 87 19.68 -7.55 28.72
N TRP A 88 19.83 -8.61 27.92
CA TRP A 88 19.54 -9.97 28.38
C TRP A 88 20.49 -10.40 29.51
N GLY A 89 21.80 -10.23 29.33
CA GLY A 89 22.80 -10.68 30.29
C GLY A 89 22.64 -10.01 31.66
N LEU A 90 22.52 -8.67 31.69
CA LEU A 90 22.29 -7.94 32.94
C LEU A 90 20.89 -8.21 33.51
N GLY A 91 19.87 -8.30 32.66
CA GLY A 91 18.52 -8.61 33.12
C GLY A 91 18.42 -9.98 33.79
N SER A 92 19.12 -10.99 33.30
CA SER A 92 19.21 -12.31 33.93
C SER A 92 20.01 -12.32 35.23
N LEU A 93 20.89 -11.33 35.45
CA LEU A 93 21.59 -11.15 36.73
C LEU A 93 20.73 -10.38 37.74
N LEU A 94 19.93 -9.42 37.27
CA LEU A 94 19.13 -8.52 38.10
C LEU A 94 17.73 -9.03 38.42
N THR A 95 17.22 -10.00 37.65
CA THR A 95 15.84 -10.51 37.75
C THR A 95 15.82 -12.03 37.66
N LYS A 96 14.69 -12.64 38.00
CA LYS A 96 14.47 -14.09 37.84
C LYS A 96 14.02 -14.48 36.43
N ALA A 97 13.92 -13.54 35.50
CA ALA A 97 13.49 -13.81 34.13
C ALA A 97 14.46 -14.77 33.44
N LYS A 98 13.89 -15.80 32.80
CA LYS A 98 14.64 -16.87 32.13
C LYS A 98 14.81 -16.64 30.64
N GLY A 99 14.07 -15.69 30.07
CA GLY A 99 14.09 -15.39 28.64
C GLY A 99 14.09 -13.90 28.34
N PHE A 100 14.51 -13.57 27.13
CA PHE A 100 14.49 -12.20 26.60
C PHE A 100 13.07 -11.61 26.60
N ASP A 101 12.07 -12.38 26.14
CA ASP A 101 10.69 -11.92 26.04
C ASP A 101 10.07 -11.69 27.43
N GLU A 102 10.32 -12.59 28.38
CA GLU A 102 9.89 -12.43 29.78
C GLU A 102 10.48 -11.15 30.42
N LEU A 103 11.74 -10.83 30.10
CA LEU A 103 12.40 -9.62 30.58
C LEU A 103 11.78 -8.34 30.00
N LEU A 104 11.35 -8.37 28.73
CA LEU A 104 10.63 -7.25 28.11
C LEU A 104 9.23 -7.09 28.71
N GLU A 105 8.52 -8.18 28.96
CA GLU A 105 7.22 -8.15 29.65
C GLU A 105 7.34 -7.61 31.08
N LEU A 106 8.41 -7.96 31.81
CA LEU A 106 8.71 -7.36 33.12
C LEU A 106 8.97 -5.87 32.98
N ALA A 107 9.82 -5.48 32.02
CA ALA A 107 10.11 -4.08 31.75
C ALA A 107 8.83 -3.31 31.44
N GLU A 108 7.87 -3.88 30.69
CA GLU A 108 6.58 -3.26 30.38
C GLU A 108 5.70 -2.93 31.59
N ARG A 109 5.89 -3.60 32.73
CA ARG A 109 5.12 -3.38 33.96
C ARG A 109 5.84 -2.53 34.99
N GLY A 110 7.15 -2.37 34.85
CA GLY A 110 7.99 -1.64 35.80
C GLY A 110 7.86 -0.12 35.71
N ASP A 111 8.32 0.55 36.75
CA ASP A 111 8.47 2.00 36.87
C ASP A 111 9.93 2.35 37.18
N HIS A 112 10.62 2.91 36.17
CA HIS A 112 12.03 3.26 36.28
C HIS A 112 12.29 4.33 37.36
N ARG A 113 11.28 5.12 37.75
CA ARG A 113 11.43 6.23 38.70
C ARG A 113 11.81 5.78 40.10
N HIS A 114 11.58 4.51 40.45
CA HIS A 114 12.04 3.92 41.72
C HIS A 114 13.54 3.62 41.72
N VAL A 115 14.13 3.43 40.53
CA VAL A 115 15.52 2.96 40.36
C VAL A 115 16.44 4.09 39.88
N ASP A 116 15.96 4.93 38.96
CA ASP A 116 16.72 6.00 38.34
C ASP A 116 16.65 7.30 39.15
N MET A 117 17.79 8.01 39.18
CA MET A 117 17.85 9.38 39.68
C MET A 117 17.47 10.35 38.56
N LEU A 118 16.41 11.11 38.77
CA LEU A 118 15.92 12.12 37.82
C LEU A 118 16.52 13.50 38.14
N VAL A 119 16.45 14.44 37.19
CA VAL A 119 16.87 15.84 37.39
C VAL A 119 16.13 16.46 38.58
N ARG A 120 14.83 16.18 38.75
CA ARG A 120 14.05 16.68 39.90
C ARG A 120 14.55 16.16 41.25
N ASP A 121 15.15 14.98 41.30
CA ASP A 121 15.68 14.42 42.55
C ASP A 121 16.96 15.14 43.02
N ILE A 122 17.63 15.86 42.10
CA ILE A 122 18.82 16.65 42.38
C ILE A 122 18.46 18.12 42.61
N TYR A 123 17.59 18.69 41.78
CA TYR A 123 17.31 20.13 41.73
C TYR A 123 15.95 20.55 42.29
N GLY A 124 15.10 19.60 42.71
CA GLY A 124 13.75 19.86 43.23
C GLY A 124 12.70 20.22 42.17
N GLY A 125 13.04 20.13 40.88
CA GLY A 125 12.17 20.45 39.74
C GLY A 125 12.96 20.49 38.42
N ASP A 126 12.47 21.24 37.44
CA ASP A 126 13.18 21.47 36.18
C ASP A 126 14.48 22.26 36.40
N TYR A 127 15.54 21.88 35.70
CA TYR A 127 16.76 22.69 35.65
C TYR A 127 16.71 23.69 34.50
N LYS A 128 15.94 24.77 34.72
CA LYS A 128 15.59 25.79 33.70
C LYS A 128 16.79 26.44 33.02
N CYS A 129 17.90 26.67 33.73
CA CYS A 129 19.08 27.34 33.18
C CYS A 129 19.70 26.57 32.00
N LEU A 130 19.62 25.24 32.02
CA LEU A 130 20.13 24.37 30.96
C LEU A 130 19.01 23.73 30.11
N GLY A 131 17.75 24.09 30.38
CA GLY A 131 16.59 23.54 29.68
C GLY A 131 16.34 22.06 29.93
N LEU A 132 16.79 21.50 31.06
CA LEU A 132 16.57 20.09 31.39
C LEU A 132 15.25 19.92 32.14
N SER A 133 14.36 19.08 31.61
CA SER A 133 13.11 18.69 32.28
C SER A 133 13.41 17.93 33.57
N GLY A 134 12.61 18.16 34.61
CA GLY A 134 12.71 17.45 35.88
C GLY A 134 12.49 15.94 35.76
N ASP A 135 11.79 15.48 34.72
CA ASP A 135 11.52 14.06 34.45
C ASP A 135 12.64 13.35 33.67
N LEU A 136 13.68 14.09 33.25
CA LEU A 136 14.83 13.52 32.58
C LEU A 136 15.67 12.68 33.55
N ILE A 137 16.13 11.51 33.10
CA ILE A 137 17.08 10.69 33.85
C ILE A 137 18.43 11.41 33.92
N ALA A 138 18.88 11.72 35.14
CA ALA A 138 20.18 12.30 35.40
C ALA A 138 21.26 11.24 35.65
N SER A 139 20.89 10.16 36.35
CA SER A 139 21.76 9.01 36.59
C SER A 139 20.94 7.73 36.67
N SER A 140 21.10 6.87 35.67
CA SER A 140 20.46 5.55 35.67
C SER A 140 20.92 4.70 36.84
N PHE A 141 20.02 3.93 37.46
CA PHE A 141 20.26 3.17 38.70
C PHE A 141 20.75 4.01 39.90
N GLY A 142 20.74 5.34 39.80
CA GLY A 142 21.38 6.21 40.79
C GLY A 142 20.70 6.21 42.17
N LYS A 143 19.43 5.80 42.28
CA LYS A 143 18.74 5.70 43.57
C LYS A 143 19.18 4.48 44.36
N VAL A 144 19.59 3.40 43.69
CA VAL A 144 20.07 2.16 44.31
C VAL A 144 21.33 2.40 45.17
N CYS A 145 22.13 3.41 44.83
CA CYS A 145 23.33 3.75 45.59
C CYS A 145 23.06 4.45 46.93
N LYS A 146 21.81 4.88 47.21
CA LYS A 146 21.45 5.53 48.48
C LYS A 146 21.08 4.47 49.51
N GLN A 147 21.75 4.45 50.66
CA GLN A 147 21.51 3.47 51.74
C GLN A 147 20.12 3.58 52.41
N ASP A 148 19.36 4.66 52.14
CA ASP A 148 18.02 4.90 52.68
C ASP A 148 16.88 4.39 51.80
N THR A 149 17.14 3.74 50.66
CA THR A 149 16.09 3.02 49.94
C THR A 149 15.74 1.76 50.71
N ASP A 150 14.57 1.74 51.37
CA ASP A 150 13.99 0.52 51.92
C ASP A 150 14.05 -0.57 50.83
N GLU A 151 14.84 -1.63 51.07
CA GLU A 151 15.07 -2.74 50.12
C GLU A 151 13.76 -3.42 49.66
N GLY A 152 12.62 -3.13 50.31
CA GLY A 152 11.28 -3.59 49.94
C GLY A 152 10.54 -2.76 48.87
N GLN A 153 11.08 -1.64 48.37
CA GLN A 153 10.37 -0.76 47.41
C GLN A 153 10.74 -0.98 45.93
N ILE A 154 11.89 -1.58 45.61
CA ILE A 154 12.33 -1.76 44.22
C ILE A 154 11.93 -3.16 43.73
N SER A 155 11.06 -3.22 42.71
CA SER A 155 10.65 -4.50 42.11
C SER A 155 11.61 -4.96 41.01
N GLU A 156 11.63 -6.26 40.71
CA GLU A 156 12.37 -6.80 39.55
C GLU A 156 11.90 -6.17 38.23
N ALA A 157 10.62 -5.82 38.14
CA ALA A 157 10.04 -5.11 36.99
C ALA A 157 10.63 -3.69 36.85
N ASP A 158 10.81 -2.96 37.96
CA ASP A 158 11.42 -1.62 37.95
C ASP A 158 12.88 -1.67 37.49
N LEU A 159 13.63 -2.69 37.93
CA LEU A 159 15.00 -2.95 37.48
C LEU A 159 15.05 -3.25 35.97
N ALA A 160 14.16 -4.12 35.49
CA ALA A 160 14.05 -4.44 34.06
C ALA A 160 13.69 -3.19 33.23
N ARG A 161 12.77 -2.34 33.71
CA ARG A 161 12.39 -1.09 33.04
C ARG A 161 13.57 -0.12 32.97
N SER A 162 14.25 0.15 34.10
CA SER A 162 15.41 1.04 34.12
C SER A 162 16.51 0.51 33.19
N LEU A 163 16.81 -0.80 33.22
CA LEU A 163 17.78 -1.42 32.32
C LEU A 163 17.43 -1.19 30.85
N LEU A 164 16.17 -1.41 30.47
CA LEU A 164 15.71 -1.20 29.09
C LEU A 164 15.88 0.27 28.66
N PHE A 165 15.60 1.21 29.56
CA PHE A 165 15.78 2.64 29.33
C PHE A 165 17.24 3.02 29.17
N VAL A 166 18.15 2.48 29.98
CA VAL A 166 19.60 2.75 29.83
C VAL A 166 20.09 2.33 28.45
N ILE A 167 19.80 1.08 28.07
CA ILE A 167 20.26 0.54 26.80
C ILE A 167 19.63 1.29 25.62
N SER A 168 18.32 1.53 25.66
CA SER A 168 17.61 2.24 24.58
C SER A 168 18.06 3.71 24.44
N ASN A 169 18.28 4.42 25.56
CA ASN A 169 18.74 5.80 25.53
C ASN A 169 20.18 5.91 25.02
N ASP A 170 21.06 5.01 25.44
CA ASP A 170 22.46 4.94 24.98
C ASP A 170 22.52 4.70 23.46
N ILE A 171 21.76 3.72 22.96
CA ILE A 171 21.63 3.45 21.53
C ILE A 171 21.13 4.70 20.78
N GLY A 172 20.05 5.33 21.25
CA GLY A 172 19.49 6.52 20.62
C GLY A 172 20.46 7.72 20.63
N GLN A 173 21.22 7.89 21.72
CA GLN A 173 22.21 8.96 21.84
C GLN A 173 23.40 8.75 20.90
N VAL A 174 23.97 7.54 20.89
CA VAL A 174 25.09 7.19 20.00
C VAL A 174 24.66 7.32 18.54
N ALA A 175 23.49 6.80 18.17
CA ALA A 175 22.93 6.95 16.83
C ALA A 175 22.74 8.43 16.44
N SER A 176 22.20 9.26 17.35
CA SER A 176 22.02 10.70 17.14
C SER A 176 23.35 11.42 16.89
N LEU A 177 24.39 11.11 17.67
CA LEU A 177 25.72 11.71 17.51
C LEU A 177 26.33 11.39 16.14
N TYR A 178 26.28 10.12 15.72
CA TYR A 178 26.77 9.72 14.40
C TYR A 178 25.95 10.36 13.27
N ALA A 179 24.62 10.39 13.38
CA ALA A 179 23.74 11.04 12.40
C ALA A 179 24.09 12.51 12.23
N MET A 180 24.25 13.25 13.34
CA MET A 180 24.63 14.67 13.31
C MET A 180 26.05 14.89 12.78
N MET A 181 27.02 14.06 13.18
CA MET A 181 28.41 14.16 12.75
C MET A 181 28.55 13.95 11.24
N HIS A 182 27.82 12.99 10.68
CA HIS A 182 27.81 12.69 9.25
C HIS A 182 26.75 13.45 8.46
N LYS A 183 25.97 14.33 9.10
CA LYS A 183 24.89 15.14 8.50
C LYS A 183 23.81 14.29 7.80
N VAL A 184 23.54 13.10 8.33
CA VAL A 184 22.49 12.20 7.83
C VAL A 184 21.23 12.40 8.65
N LYS A 185 20.10 12.59 7.97
CA LYS A 185 18.81 12.89 8.63
C LYS A 185 17.98 11.64 8.92
N LYS A 186 18.11 10.58 8.12
CA LYS A 186 17.33 9.34 8.24
C LYS A 186 18.16 8.27 8.94
N VAL A 187 17.63 7.73 10.05
CA VAL A 187 18.25 6.64 10.80
C VAL A 187 17.25 5.49 10.88
N TYR A 188 17.55 4.39 10.19
CA TYR A 188 16.79 3.16 10.27
C TYR A 188 17.33 2.28 11.39
N PHE A 189 16.45 1.84 12.27
CA PHE A 189 16.74 0.87 13.30
C PHE A 189 16.29 -0.50 12.83
N GLY A 190 17.22 -1.45 12.88
CA GLY A 190 16.94 -2.84 12.62
C GLY A 190 17.54 -3.74 13.69
N GLY A 191 17.41 -5.05 13.48
CA GLY A 191 17.93 -6.05 14.40
C GLY A 191 16.90 -6.46 15.47
N TYR A 192 17.05 -7.69 15.93
CA TYR A 192 16.03 -8.42 16.65
C TYR A 192 15.93 -8.04 18.15
N PHE A 193 16.48 -6.91 18.57
CA PHE A 193 16.26 -6.35 19.91
C PHE A 193 14.95 -5.57 20.02
N LEU A 194 14.58 -4.86 18.95
CA LEU A 194 13.39 -4.01 18.95
C LEU A 194 12.13 -4.88 18.96
N ARG A 195 12.03 -5.88 18.08
CA ARG A 195 10.92 -6.85 17.96
C ARG A 195 9.54 -6.19 18.09
N ASN A 196 9.39 -4.99 17.53
CA ASN A 196 8.16 -4.20 17.68
C ASN A 196 7.73 -3.94 19.14
N HIS A 197 8.64 -3.95 20.12
CA HIS A 197 8.35 -3.51 21.48
C HIS A 197 8.17 -1.99 21.50
N PRO A 198 6.94 -1.51 21.75
CA PRO A 198 6.62 -0.08 21.61
C PRO A 198 7.42 0.80 22.57
N LEU A 199 7.78 0.25 23.74
CA LEU A 199 8.59 0.97 24.72
C LEU A 199 10.01 1.25 24.22
N SER A 200 10.68 0.26 23.65
CA SER A 200 12.05 0.40 23.13
C SER A 200 12.07 1.40 21.98
N MET A 201 11.14 1.26 21.03
CA MET A 201 10.97 2.19 19.92
C MET A 201 10.69 3.61 20.40
N HIS A 202 9.75 3.79 21.35
CA HIS A 202 9.44 5.09 21.93
C HIS A 202 10.67 5.74 22.57
N THR A 203 11.44 4.98 23.35
CA THR A 203 12.61 5.50 24.08
C THR A 203 13.71 5.92 23.11
N ILE A 204 13.97 5.11 22.07
CA ILE A 204 14.93 5.45 21.02
C ILE A 204 14.49 6.69 20.24
N SER A 205 13.23 6.76 19.81
CA SER A 205 12.66 7.91 19.11
C SER A 205 12.76 9.18 19.95
N PHE A 206 12.42 9.09 21.24
CA PHE A 206 12.54 10.20 22.17
C PHE A 206 14.00 10.66 22.32
N SER A 207 14.93 9.73 22.55
CA SER A 207 16.36 10.01 22.70
C SER A 207 16.93 10.72 21.46
N ILE A 208 16.66 10.20 20.26
CA ILE A 208 17.10 10.85 19.02
C ILE A 208 16.51 12.24 18.88
N LYS A 209 15.19 12.40 19.07
CA LYS A 209 14.53 13.70 18.90
C LYS A 209 15.07 14.72 19.91
N TYR A 210 15.32 14.29 21.14
CA TYR A 210 15.88 15.12 22.21
C TYR A 210 17.30 15.59 21.86
N TRP A 211 18.22 14.65 21.57
CA TRP A 211 19.63 14.99 21.31
C TRP A 211 19.87 15.70 19.99
N SER A 212 19.09 15.38 18.95
CA SER A 212 19.17 16.04 17.64
C SER A 212 18.36 17.34 17.54
N LYS A 213 17.58 17.69 18.58
CA LYS A 213 16.58 18.78 18.54
C LYS A 213 15.61 18.65 17.36
N GLY A 214 15.26 17.41 17.00
CA GLY A 214 14.38 17.09 15.88
C GLY A 214 15.02 17.17 14.49
N ALA A 215 16.34 17.36 14.39
CA ALA A 215 17.03 17.39 13.09
C ALA A 215 17.17 16.01 12.43
N VAL A 216 17.05 14.94 13.21
CA VAL A 216 17.20 13.54 12.78
C VAL A 216 15.89 12.79 13.03
N GLN A 217 15.46 12.01 12.04
CA GLN A 217 14.28 11.16 12.08
C GLN A 217 14.70 9.72 12.36
N SER A 218 14.10 9.12 13.39
CA SER A 218 14.19 7.70 13.69
C SER A 218 13.11 6.92 12.95
N LEU A 219 13.51 5.93 12.17
CA LEU A 219 12.66 5.06 11.37
C LEU A 219 12.87 3.61 11.81
N PHE A 220 11.81 2.82 11.83
CA PHE A 220 11.83 1.39 12.12
C PHE A 220 11.38 0.62 10.90
N LEU A 221 11.77 -0.65 10.81
CA LEU A 221 11.50 -1.52 9.67
C LEU A 221 10.51 -2.61 10.07
N ARG A 222 9.48 -2.84 9.25
CA ARG A 222 8.51 -3.93 9.47
C ARG A 222 9.19 -5.28 9.47
N HIS A 223 10.16 -5.47 8.58
CA HIS A 223 10.83 -6.75 8.37
C HIS A 223 12.28 -6.73 8.90
N GLU A 224 12.53 -6.01 9.99
CA GLU A 224 13.85 -5.83 10.62
C GLU A 224 14.60 -7.14 10.91
N GLY A 225 13.88 -8.24 11.16
CA GLY A 225 14.45 -9.55 11.43
C GLY A 225 14.92 -10.32 10.19
N TYR A 226 14.51 -9.90 8.99
CA TYR A 226 14.74 -10.64 7.74
C TYR A 226 15.90 -10.08 6.90
N LEU A 227 16.43 -8.90 7.24
CA LEU A 227 17.40 -8.18 6.41
C LEU A 227 18.58 -9.07 5.95
N GLY A 228 19.23 -9.75 6.88
CA GLY A 228 20.37 -10.61 6.57
C GLY A 228 20.00 -11.85 5.74
N ALA A 229 18.85 -12.46 6.01
CA ALA A 229 18.37 -13.63 5.28
C ALA A 229 18.00 -13.29 3.82
N ILE A 230 17.33 -12.15 3.62
CA ILE A 230 17.01 -11.63 2.29
C ILE A 230 18.30 -11.29 1.54
N GLY A 231 19.25 -10.60 2.16
CA GLY A 231 20.54 -10.30 1.52
C GLY A 231 21.28 -11.55 1.07
N ALA A 232 21.35 -12.58 1.92
CA ALA A 232 21.97 -13.86 1.58
C ALA A 232 21.23 -14.58 0.43
N PHE A 233 19.90 -14.55 0.45
CA PHE A 233 19.08 -15.10 -0.64
C PHE A 233 19.36 -14.39 -1.98
N LEU A 234 19.38 -13.05 -1.99
CA LEU A 234 19.61 -12.27 -3.21
C LEU A 234 20.98 -12.53 -3.82
N ARG A 235 22.01 -12.74 -2.99
CA ARG A 235 23.36 -13.10 -3.44
C ARG A 235 23.43 -14.50 -4.01
N GLY A 236 22.85 -15.48 -3.30
CA GLY A 236 22.88 -16.88 -3.70
C GLY A 236 22.01 -17.19 -4.92
N ALA A 237 20.90 -16.45 -5.11
CA ALA A 237 19.97 -16.67 -6.20
C ALA A 237 20.44 -16.10 -7.55
N GLU A 238 21.57 -15.38 -7.60
CA GLU A 238 21.99 -14.56 -8.75
C GLU A 238 20.83 -13.69 -9.30
N CYS A 239 19.88 -13.35 -8.42
CA CYS A 239 18.74 -12.53 -8.79
C CYS A 239 19.24 -11.12 -8.98
N ASP A 240 19.21 -10.64 -10.21
CA ASP A 240 19.38 -9.23 -10.54
C ASP A 240 18.14 -8.49 -10.01
N SER A 241 18.14 -8.19 -8.71
CA SER A 241 17.00 -7.64 -7.97
C SER A 241 16.52 -6.33 -8.57
N ASP A 242 17.39 -5.61 -9.28
CA ASP A 242 17.09 -4.34 -9.92
C ASP A 242 16.26 -4.49 -11.21
N LYS A 243 16.04 -5.73 -11.69
CA LYS A 243 15.18 -6.03 -12.86
C LYS A 243 13.73 -6.33 -12.50
N TYR A 244 13.46 -6.63 -11.25
CA TYR A 244 12.18 -7.14 -10.77
C TYR A 244 11.60 -6.23 -9.70
N SER A 245 10.29 -6.28 -9.53
CA SER A 245 9.64 -5.64 -8.39
C SER A 245 8.91 -6.67 -7.56
N TRP A 246 8.89 -6.45 -6.25
CA TRP A 246 8.35 -7.40 -5.29
C TRP A 246 7.21 -6.76 -4.51
N LEU A 247 6.21 -7.56 -4.17
CA LEU A 247 5.05 -7.17 -3.38
C LEU A 247 4.87 -8.14 -2.23
N GLU A 248 4.44 -7.66 -1.08
CA GLU A 248 4.13 -8.54 0.05
C GLU A 248 2.85 -9.33 -0.22
N ASN A 249 2.92 -10.65 -0.04
CA ASN A 249 1.76 -11.51 -0.05
C ASN A 249 1.18 -11.58 1.38
N TYR A 250 0.05 -10.90 1.60
CA TYR A 250 -0.64 -10.83 2.90
C TYR A 250 -1.18 -12.18 3.43
N VAL A 251 -1.24 -13.23 2.60
CA VAL A 251 -1.71 -14.55 3.03
C VAL A 251 -0.60 -15.31 3.72
N GLY A 252 0.56 -15.42 3.07
CA GLY A 252 1.71 -16.18 3.57
C GLY A 252 2.59 -15.40 4.56
N SER A 253 2.54 -14.06 4.54
CA SER A 253 3.39 -13.25 5.41
C SER A 253 2.89 -13.18 6.86
N SER A 254 3.85 -13.29 7.78
CA SER A 254 3.69 -13.01 9.20
C SER A 254 3.74 -11.50 9.38
N GLY A 255 2.61 -10.90 9.74
CA GLY A 255 2.52 -9.46 9.94
C GLY A 255 3.40 -8.99 11.10
N LEU A 256 3.53 -7.67 11.22
CA LEU A 256 4.17 -6.96 12.32
C LEU A 256 3.39 -7.21 13.62
N GLN A 257 3.86 -8.17 14.43
CA GLN A 257 3.19 -8.59 15.67
C GLN A 257 3.83 -7.96 16.91
N ARG A 258 3.03 -7.75 17.97
CA ARG A 258 3.50 -7.32 19.31
C ARG A 258 3.94 -8.48 20.21
N GLN A 259 3.44 -9.70 19.96
CA GLN A 259 3.72 -10.90 20.75
C GLN A 259 3.96 -12.07 19.81
N ARG A 260 4.94 -12.92 20.11
CA ARG A 260 5.21 -14.16 19.36
C ARG A 260 4.06 -15.15 19.56
N GLN A 261 3.06 -15.09 18.69
CA GLN A 261 2.28 -16.29 18.38
C GLN A 261 2.93 -16.94 17.16
N PRO A 262 3.38 -18.20 17.24
CA PRO A 262 3.97 -18.84 16.10
C PRO A 262 2.94 -18.93 14.97
N SER A 263 3.24 -18.27 13.85
CA SER A 263 2.39 -18.31 12.66
C SER A 263 2.37 -19.72 12.07
N ILE A 264 3.53 -20.40 12.08
CA ILE A 264 3.77 -21.67 11.40
C ILE A 264 4.80 -22.50 12.19
N PHE A 265 4.64 -23.82 12.15
CA PHE A 265 5.61 -24.78 12.68
C PHE A 265 6.21 -25.56 11.50
N ILE A 266 7.52 -25.73 11.48
CA ILE A 266 8.15 -26.65 10.52
C ILE A 266 7.66 -28.07 10.83
N GLU A 267 7.08 -28.74 9.82
CA GLU A 267 6.67 -30.13 9.90
C GLU A 267 7.80 -30.99 10.52
N ASP A 268 7.45 -31.84 11.48
CA ASP A 268 8.35 -32.76 12.21
C ASP A 268 9.33 -32.16 13.22
N SER A 269 9.47 -30.84 13.38
CA SER A 269 10.47 -30.26 14.31
C SER A 269 9.93 -29.44 15.48
N ASN A 270 8.62 -29.12 15.54
CA ASN A 270 8.02 -28.22 16.55
C ASN A 270 8.74 -26.87 16.71
N VAL A 271 9.58 -26.48 15.74
CA VAL A 271 10.29 -25.20 15.76
C VAL A 271 9.35 -24.14 15.19
N PRO A 272 9.03 -23.09 15.98
CA PRO A 272 8.23 -21.97 15.49
C PRO A 272 9.05 -21.14 14.51
N VAL A 273 8.43 -20.72 13.40
CA VAL A 273 9.07 -19.93 12.35
C VAL A 273 8.18 -18.76 11.94
N ASP A 274 8.80 -17.60 11.75
CA ASP A 274 8.18 -16.45 11.09
C ASP A 274 8.39 -16.58 9.57
N GLN A 275 7.37 -16.27 8.77
CA GLN A 275 7.40 -16.35 7.31
C GLN A 275 7.20 -14.98 6.70
N LEU A 276 7.97 -14.64 5.67
CA LEU A 276 7.73 -13.52 4.77
C LEU A 276 7.56 -14.10 3.37
N GLU A 277 6.43 -13.80 2.73
CA GLU A 277 6.14 -14.24 1.37
C GLU A 277 6.01 -13.04 0.45
N LEU A 278 6.74 -13.08 -0.66
CA LEU A 278 6.81 -11.99 -1.62
C LEU A 278 6.48 -12.49 -3.02
N ASP A 279 5.55 -11.80 -3.69
CA ASP A 279 5.23 -12.04 -5.09
C ASP A 279 6.19 -11.24 -5.99
N CYS A 280 6.83 -11.92 -6.94
CA CYS A 280 7.77 -11.34 -7.88
C CYS A 280 7.08 -10.91 -9.17
N TRP A 281 7.21 -9.65 -9.55
CA TRP A 281 6.82 -9.13 -10.85
C TRP A 281 7.99 -9.16 -11.83
N LYS A 282 7.71 -9.59 -13.07
CA LYS A 282 8.73 -9.87 -14.11
C LYS A 282 9.48 -8.62 -14.62
N SER A 283 9.07 -7.43 -14.21
CA SER A 283 9.67 -6.16 -14.62
C SER A 283 9.73 -5.18 -13.44
N LEU A 284 10.66 -4.24 -13.53
CA LEU A 284 10.78 -3.14 -12.59
C LEU A 284 9.57 -2.19 -12.74
N LEU A 285 8.89 -1.95 -11.62
CA LEU A 285 7.82 -0.98 -11.47
C LEU A 285 8.40 0.37 -11.02
N THR A 286 7.84 1.46 -11.52
CA THR A 286 8.27 2.83 -11.20
C THR A 286 7.08 3.77 -11.14
N PHE A 287 7.32 4.98 -10.62
CA PHE A 287 6.32 6.04 -10.55
C PHE A 287 5.81 6.47 -11.93
N CYS A 288 4.52 6.81 -11.98
CA CYS A 288 3.89 7.46 -13.11
C CYS A 288 4.55 8.83 -13.35
N PRO A 289 5.04 9.11 -14.57
CA PRO A 289 5.76 10.35 -14.87
C PRO A 289 4.85 11.59 -14.88
N LEU A 290 3.53 11.35 -14.88
CA LEU A 290 2.52 12.41 -14.86
C LEU A 290 2.20 12.89 -13.44
N LEU A 291 2.68 12.21 -12.39
CA LEU A 291 2.49 12.68 -11.02
C LEU A 291 3.26 13.98 -10.78
N ARG A 292 2.57 14.99 -10.23
CA ARG A 292 3.17 16.31 -10.00
C ARG A 292 4.23 16.30 -8.90
N ASP A 293 3.96 15.55 -7.84
CA ASP A 293 4.86 15.35 -6.70
C ASP A 293 4.86 13.86 -6.35
N PRO A 294 5.75 13.06 -6.96
CA PRO A 294 5.86 11.63 -6.68
C PRO A 294 6.27 11.33 -5.23
N GLU A 295 7.02 12.22 -4.58
CA GLU A 295 7.52 12.01 -3.21
C GLU A 295 6.38 12.14 -2.17
N SER A 296 5.41 13.00 -2.43
CA SER A 296 4.24 13.18 -1.56
C SER A 296 3.00 12.40 -2.00
N TYR A 297 3.10 11.57 -3.05
CA TYR A 297 1.95 10.90 -3.63
C TYR A 297 1.46 9.77 -2.71
N VAL A 298 0.22 9.91 -2.23
CA VAL A 298 -0.49 8.85 -1.49
C VAL A 298 -1.62 8.33 -2.38
N PRO A 299 -1.61 7.04 -2.79
CA PRO A 299 -2.66 6.49 -3.63
C PRO A 299 -4.01 6.48 -2.89
N ASP A 300 -4.03 5.98 -1.65
CA ASP A 300 -5.24 5.73 -0.88
C ASP A 300 -5.85 7.02 -0.28
N VAL A 301 -7.18 7.13 -0.36
CA VAL A 301 -7.92 8.31 0.16
C VAL A 301 -8.20 8.20 1.66
N VAL A 302 -8.34 6.99 2.19
CA VAL A 302 -8.70 6.73 3.59
C VAL A 302 -7.66 5.83 4.24
N ASP A 303 -7.01 6.34 5.27
CA ASP A 303 -6.15 5.57 6.18
C ASP A 303 -6.98 4.98 7.32
N LEU A 304 -7.17 3.65 7.30
CA LEU A 304 -7.94 2.91 8.31
C LEU A 304 -7.13 2.68 9.60
N ASN A 305 -5.83 2.97 9.63
CA ASN A 305 -5.08 3.00 10.88
C ASN A 305 -5.51 4.20 11.74
N ALA A 306 -5.65 5.38 11.12
CA ALA A 306 -6.04 6.64 11.77
C ALA A 306 -7.56 6.77 12.02
N ASP A 307 -8.38 6.23 11.10
CA ASP A 307 -9.83 6.40 11.09
C ASP A 307 -10.57 5.15 11.62
N LEU A 308 -10.82 5.13 12.93
CA LEU A 308 -11.48 4.01 13.61
C LEU A 308 -12.88 3.72 13.05
N GLU A 309 -13.67 4.75 12.76
CA GLU A 309 -15.04 4.59 12.26
C GLU A 309 -15.02 3.94 10.86
N ALA A 310 -14.16 4.44 9.97
CA ALA A 310 -13.97 3.85 8.66
C ALA A 310 -13.48 2.41 8.75
N ARG A 311 -12.51 2.15 9.63
CA ARG A 311 -11.96 0.81 9.84
C ARG A 311 -13.03 -0.19 10.24
N GLU A 312 -13.84 0.13 11.25
CA GLU A 312 -14.91 -0.75 11.71
C GLU A 312 -15.94 -1.01 10.62
N TYR A 313 -16.32 0.03 9.87
CA TYR A 313 -17.25 -0.10 8.76
C TYR A 313 -16.73 -1.04 7.68
N TRP A 314 -15.52 -0.79 7.17
CA TRP A 314 -14.95 -1.57 6.07
C TRP A 314 -14.67 -3.02 6.47
N LEU A 315 -14.07 -3.27 7.65
CA LEU A 315 -13.83 -4.64 8.11
C LEU A 315 -15.13 -5.44 8.22
N ASN A 316 -16.22 -4.84 8.71
CA ASN A 316 -17.53 -5.49 8.76
C ASN A 316 -18.09 -5.73 7.35
N CYS A 317 -17.97 -4.74 6.44
CA CYS A 317 -18.43 -4.86 5.06
C CYS A 317 -17.75 -6.03 4.34
N PHE A 318 -16.41 -6.16 4.45
CA PHE A 318 -15.65 -7.27 3.87
C PHE A 318 -15.98 -8.62 4.52
N LYS A 319 -16.24 -8.63 5.83
CA LYS A 319 -16.66 -9.83 6.56
C LYS A 319 -18.04 -10.33 6.13
N GLU A 320 -18.96 -9.43 5.80
CA GLU A 320 -20.29 -9.78 5.27
C GLU A 320 -20.23 -10.22 3.80
N SER A 321 -19.36 -9.59 3.00
CA SER A 321 -19.25 -9.87 1.56
C SER A 321 -18.54 -11.19 1.24
N VAL A 322 -17.70 -11.73 2.13
CA VAL A 322 -16.91 -12.96 1.89
C VAL A 322 -17.75 -14.14 1.39
N ASN A 323 -19.01 -14.25 1.83
CA ASN A 323 -19.91 -15.32 1.37
C ASN A 323 -20.17 -15.23 -0.14
N LYS A 324 -20.36 -14.01 -0.66
CA LYS A 324 -20.58 -13.80 -2.10
C LYS A 324 -19.36 -14.18 -2.92
N PHE A 325 -18.16 -13.87 -2.41
CA PHE A 325 -16.89 -14.27 -3.03
C PHE A 325 -16.74 -15.79 -3.05
N ALA A 326 -17.01 -16.46 -1.93
CA ALA A 326 -16.96 -17.93 -1.84
C ALA A 326 -17.97 -18.61 -2.78
N GLU A 327 -19.22 -18.11 -2.82
CA GLU A 327 -20.25 -18.61 -3.74
C GLU A 327 -19.83 -18.43 -5.20
N ARG A 328 -19.24 -17.28 -5.54
CA ARG A 328 -18.73 -17.00 -6.89
C ARG A 328 -17.57 -17.92 -7.25
N ALA A 329 -16.62 -18.11 -6.33
CA ALA A 329 -15.50 -19.02 -6.50
C ALA A 329 -15.96 -20.45 -6.77
N ILE A 330 -16.94 -20.96 -6.01
CA ILE A 330 -17.54 -22.29 -6.26
C ILE A 330 -18.18 -22.34 -7.65
N ALA A 331 -18.98 -21.33 -8.01
CA ALA A 331 -19.66 -21.28 -9.29
C ALA A 331 -18.70 -21.24 -10.50
N SER A 332 -17.50 -20.70 -10.33
CA SER A 332 -16.47 -20.63 -11.39
C SER A 332 -15.82 -21.98 -11.73
N GLN A 333 -16.00 -23.00 -10.89
CA GLN A 333 -15.40 -24.33 -11.07
C GLN A 333 -16.43 -25.44 -10.83
N PRO A 334 -17.50 -25.53 -11.64
CA PRO A 334 -18.62 -26.45 -11.39
C PRO A 334 -18.21 -27.93 -11.42
N ASP A 335 -17.17 -28.27 -12.18
CA ASP A 335 -16.67 -29.64 -12.33
C ASP A 335 -15.68 -30.07 -11.23
N SER A 336 -15.30 -29.14 -10.33
CA SER A 336 -14.33 -29.40 -9.27
C SER A 336 -14.99 -30.01 -8.04
N ASN A 337 -14.55 -31.20 -7.64
CA ASN A 337 -15.00 -31.89 -6.43
C ASN A 337 -14.45 -31.29 -5.11
N THR A 338 -13.44 -30.42 -5.19
CA THR A 338 -12.81 -29.77 -4.03
C THR A 338 -13.22 -28.30 -3.86
N SER A 339 -13.95 -27.71 -4.82
CA SER A 339 -14.31 -26.29 -4.84
C SER A 339 -15.03 -25.84 -3.55
N GLN A 340 -16.00 -26.62 -3.07
CA GLN A 340 -16.75 -26.29 -1.85
C GLN A 340 -15.85 -26.25 -0.60
N GLU A 341 -14.96 -27.23 -0.47
CA GLU A 341 -14.06 -27.32 0.68
C GLU A 341 -12.99 -26.22 0.64
N ARG A 342 -12.40 -25.95 -0.54
CA ARG A 342 -11.46 -24.82 -0.73
C ARG A 342 -12.13 -23.49 -0.41
N ALA A 343 -13.36 -23.27 -0.87
CA ALA A 343 -14.11 -22.05 -0.58
C ALA A 343 -14.46 -21.90 0.93
N ARG A 344 -14.73 -23.02 1.62
CA ARG A 344 -14.93 -23.02 3.08
C ARG A 344 -13.66 -22.59 3.82
N LEU A 345 -12.52 -23.19 3.47
CA LEU A 345 -11.22 -22.86 4.08
C LEU A 345 -10.78 -21.43 3.77
N PHE A 346 -10.99 -20.98 2.53
CA PHE A 346 -10.83 -19.58 2.09
C PHE A 346 -11.55 -18.63 3.05
N LYS A 347 -12.84 -18.85 3.24
CA LYS A 347 -13.69 -18.00 4.09
C LYS A 347 -13.20 -17.99 5.54
N GLU A 348 -12.87 -19.15 6.10
CA GLU A 348 -12.39 -19.25 7.48
C GLU A 348 -11.08 -18.51 7.69
N LYS A 349 -10.08 -18.73 6.81
CA LYS A 349 -8.80 -18.02 6.92
C LYS A 349 -8.96 -16.52 6.70
N TYR A 350 -9.74 -16.09 5.72
CA TYR A 350 -9.98 -14.67 5.45
C TYR A 350 -10.68 -13.96 6.62
N ILE A 351 -11.72 -14.57 7.20
CA ILE A 351 -12.39 -14.00 8.38
C ILE A 351 -11.41 -13.89 9.56
N SER A 352 -10.60 -14.92 9.79
CA SER A 352 -9.57 -14.87 10.84
C SER A 352 -8.57 -13.74 10.60
N ARG A 353 -8.19 -13.48 9.34
CA ARG A 353 -7.33 -12.36 8.98
C ARG A 353 -7.98 -11.01 9.28
N LEU A 354 -9.25 -10.83 8.93
CA LEU A 354 -9.98 -9.59 9.24
C LEU A 354 -10.11 -9.37 10.75
N ASP A 355 -10.37 -10.43 11.52
CA ASP A 355 -10.45 -10.34 12.98
C ASP A 355 -9.10 -9.99 13.61
N HIS A 356 -7.99 -10.45 13.01
CA HIS A 356 -6.64 -10.02 13.38
C HIS A 356 -6.38 -8.54 13.05
N LEU A 357 -6.70 -8.09 11.83
CA LEU A 357 -6.57 -6.68 11.42
C LEU A 357 -7.44 -5.73 12.25
N LYS A 358 -8.56 -6.21 12.80
CA LYS A 358 -9.37 -5.44 13.76
C LYS A 358 -8.61 -5.15 15.06
N GLN A 359 -7.76 -6.07 15.50
CA GLN A 359 -6.96 -5.96 16.73
C GLN A 359 -5.62 -5.28 16.48
N GLN A 360 -4.99 -5.55 15.34
CA GLN A 360 -3.69 -5.03 14.91
C GLN A 360 -3.77 -4.50 13.47
N PRO A 361 -4.33 -3.30 13.27
CA PRO A 361 -4.57 -2.77 11.93
C PRO A 361 -3.26 -2.48 11.17
N PHE A 362 -2.20 -2.14 11.88
CA PHE A 362 -0.86 -1.87 11.33
C PHE A 362 -0.04 -3.12 11.00
N ALA A 363 -0.56 -4.33 11.24
CA ALA A 363 0.21 -5.58 11.10
C ALA A 363 0.80 -5.75 9.70
N TYR A 364 0.15 -5.22 8.67
CA TYR A 364 0.59 -5.35 7.28
C TYR A 364 0.86 -3.99 6.62
N GLY A 365 1.28 -2.99 7.40
CA GLY A 365 1.51 -1.63 6.92
C GLY A 365 0.28 -0.74 7.11
N ASN A 366 0.02 0.14 6.15
CA ASN A 366 -1.18 0.95 6.15
C ASN A 366 -2.40 0.09 5.82
N LEU A 367 -3.35 0.03 6.75
CA LEU A 367 -4.63 -0.60 6.48
C LEU A 367 -5.47 0.35 5.63
N THR A 368 -5.83 -0.09 4.42
CA THR A 368 -6.62 0.70 3.48
C THR A 368 -7.68 -0.19 2.83
N VAL A 369 -8.63 0.41 2.12
CA VAL A 369 -9.60 -0.37 1.33
C VAL A 369 -8.89 -1.17 0.25
N ARG A 370 -7.82 -0.62 -0.36
CA ARG A 370 -6.99 -1.32 -1.34
C ARG A 370 -6.31 -2.54 -0.71
N SER A 371 -5.66 -2.43 0.45
CA SER A 371 -5.00 -3.59 1.06
C SER A 371 -5.99 -4.68 1.48
N LEU A 372 -7.23 -4.34 1.84
CA LEU A 372 -8.30 -5.32 2.05
C LEU A 372 -8.73 -6.03 0.74
N LEU A 373 -8.83 -5.30 -0.36
CA LEU A 373 -9.13 -5.86 -1.69
C LEU A 373 -7.99 -6.75 -2.21
N ASP A 374 -6.74 -6.34 -2.02
CA ASP A 374 -5.57 -7.15 -2.39
C ASP A 374 -5.54 -8.43 -1.55
N THR A 375 -5.85 -8.34 -0.25
CA THR A 375 -5.88 -9.50 0.65
C THR A 375 -6.88 -10.55 0.20
N ILE A 376 -8.11 -10.17 -0.19
CA ILE A 376 -9.10 -11.16 -0.64
C ILE A 376 -8.69 -11.82 -1.96
N GLU A 377 -8.09 -11.07 -2.89
CA GLU A 377 -7.57 -11.61 -4.15
C GLU A 377 -6.42 -12.60 -3.92
N HIS A 378 -5.49 -12.28 -3.01
CA HIS A 378 -4.42 -13.22 -2.64
C HIS A 378 -4.99 -14.52 -2.05
N TYR A 379 -6.02 -14.41 -1.21
CA TYR A 379 -6.69 -15.59 -0.65
C TYR A 379 -7.43 -16.41 -1.71
N LEU A 380 -8.10 -15.78 -2.68
CA LEU A 380 -8.74 -16.51 -3.78
C LEU A 380 -7.71 -17.29 -4.60
N LYS A 381 -6.55 -16.69 -4.91
CA LYS A 381 -5.44 -17.34 -5.61
C LYS A 381 -4.82 -18.47 -4.81
N GLU A 382 -4.53 -18.26 -3.52
CA GLU A 382 -4.00 -19.28 -2.60
C GLU A 382 -4.91 -20.52 -2.55
N PHE A 383 -6.23 -20.30 -2.55
CA PHE A 383 -7.21 -21.36 -2.56
C PHE A 383 -7.60 -21.82 -3.97
N ASP A 384 -6.76 -21.55 -4.97
CA ASP A 384 -6.81 -22.08 -6.34
C ASP A 384 -8.07 -21.64 -7.13
N PHE A 385 -8.45 -20.37 -6.93
CA PHE A 385 -9.49 -19.64 -7.66
C PHE A 385 -8.90 -18.39 -8.35
N PRO A 386 -8.17 -18.55 -9.47
CA PRO A 386 -7.39 -17.47 -10.08
C PRO A 386 -8.23 -16.40 -10.78
N ASP A 387 -9.40 -16.74 -11.31
CA ASP A 387 -10.37 -15.78 -11.87
C ASP A 387 -11.81 -16.29 -11.70
N PRO A 388 -12.46 -16.02 -10.55
CA PRO A 388 -13.85 -16.41 -10.31
C PRO A 388 -14.88 -15.74 -11.24
N TYR A 389 -14.49 -14.70 -11.98
CA TYR A 389 -15.39 -13.84 -12.74
C TYR A 389 -15.24 -14.00 -14.25
N LEU A 390 -14.29 -14.81 -14.73
CA LEU A 390 -13.99 -15.01 -16.15
C LEU A 390 -15.23 -15.26 -17.02
N GLU A 391 -16.06 -16.26 -16.67
CA GLU A 391 -17.27 -16.58 -17.45
C GLU A 391 -18.30 -15.44 -17.44
N GLN A 392 -18.43 -14.74 -16.30
CA GLN A 392 -19.32 -13.58 -16.20
C GLN A 392 -18.82 -12.45 -17.10
N LYS A 393 -17.53 -12.11 -17.03
CA LYS A 393 -16.91 -11.09 -17.87
C LYS A 393 -17.10 -11.40 -19.35
N GLN A 394 -16.87 -12.64 -19.77
CA GLN A 394 -17.08 -13.07 -21.16
C GLN A 394 -18.53 -12.88 -21.61
N LYS A 395 -19.50 -13.36 -20.82
CA LYS A 395 -20.92 -13.21 -21.13
C LYS A 395 -21.36 -11.75 -21.20
N GLU A 396 -20.91 -10.92 -20.27
CA GLU A 396 -21.23 -9.49 -20.22
C GLU A 396 -20.61 -8.75 -21.42
N ASN A 397 -19.37 -9.07 -21.77
CA ASN A 397 -18.69 -8.54 -22.94
C ASN A 397 -19.42 -8.88 -24.24
N GLU A 398 -19.75 -10.15 -24.45
CA GLU A 398 -20.47 -10.61 -25.64
C GLU A 398 -21.83 -9.92 -25.76
N THR A 399 -22.56 -9.84 -24.66
CA THR A 399 -23.87 -9.16 -24.59
C THR A 399 -23.72 -7.69 -24.96
N ALA A 400 -22.77 -6.98 -24.35
CA ALA A 400 -22.55 -5.56 -24.62
C ALA A 400 -22.13 -5.30 -26.08
N LEU A 401 -21.33 -6.18 -26.67
CA LEU A 401 -20.92 -6.09 -28.08
C LEU A 401 -22.12 -6.21 -29.04
N THR A 402 -23.18 -6.96 -28.69
CA THR A 402 -24.39 -7.03 -29.53
C THR A 402 -25.10 -5.67 -29.67
N CYS A 403 -25.01 -4.81 -28.65
CA CYS A 403 -25.60 -3.48 -28.64
C CYS A 403 -24.66 -2.39 -29.16
N PHE A 404 -23.37 -2.68 -29.31
CA PHE A 404 -22.31 -1.70 -29.59
C PHE A 404 -22.56 -0.90 -30.86
N GLU A 405 -22.86 -1.55 -31.98
CA GLU A 405 -23.08 -0.87 -33.26
C GLU A 405 -24.30 0.06 -33.22
N SER A 406 -25.40 -0.40 -32.60
CA SER A 406 -26.60 0.41 -32.42
C SER A 406 -26.30 1.65 -31.59
N ARG A 407 -25.53 1.51 -30.50
CA ARG A 407 -25.14 2.62 -29.63
C ARG A 407 -24.28 3.64 -30.36
N LEU A 408 -23.33 3.21 -31.19
CA LEU A 408 -22.52 4.12 -31.99
C LEU A 408 -23.36 4.93 -32.98
N ARG A 409 -24.34 4.31 -33.64
CA ARG A 409 -25.27 5.02 -34.55
C ARG A 409 -26.11 6.05 -33.82
N GLU A 410 -26.59 5.71 -32.62
CA GLU A 410 -27.34 6.64 -31.77
C GLU A 410 -26.49 7.87 -31.41
N LEU A 411 -25.28 7.67 -30.90
CA LEU A 411 -24.35 8.76 -30.58
C LEU A 411 -24.00 9.62 -31.80
N ASP A 412 -23.81 9.00 -32.97
CA ASP A 412 -23.50 9.73 -34.20
C ASP A 412 -24.69 10.57 -34.73
N SER A 413 -25.92 10.22 -34.35
CA SER A 413 -27.12 10.99 -34.69
C SER A 413 -27.32 12.26 -33.85
N MET A 414 -26.64 12.35 -32.70
CA MET A 414 -26.73 13.48 -31.78
C MET A 414 -25.90 14.68 -32.27
N SER A 415 -26.27 15.89 -31.82
CA SER A 415 -25.42 17.06 -32.01
C SER A 415 -24.11 16.92 -31.24
N GLU A 416 -23.08 17.68 -31.63
CA GLU A 416 -21.75 17.54 -31.05
C GLU A 416 -21.71 17.77 -29.53
N LEU A 417 -22.42 18.78 -29.02
CA LEU A 417 -22.51 19.06 -27.59
C LEU A 417 -23.25 17.93 -26.85
N GLN A 418 -24.41 17.52 -27.36
CA GLN A 418 -25.21 16.45 -26.76
C GLN A 418 -24.44 15.13 -26.72
N ARG A 419 -23.73 14.79 -27.79
CA ARG A 419 -22.91 13.59 -27.84
C ARG A 419 -21.80 13.62 -26.79
N ARG A 420 -21.09 14.74 -26.63
CA ARG A 420 -19.99 14.86 -25.64
C ARG A 420 -20.50 14.73 -24.21
N GLU A 421 -21.65 15.32 -23.92
CA GLU A 421 -22.34 15.17 -22.63
C GLU A 421 -22.75 13.72 -22.40
N GLU A 422 -23.44 13.13 -23.38
CA GLU A 422 -23.97 11.77 -23.30
C GLU A 422 -22.86 10.71 -23.18
N LEU A 423 -21.66 10.96 -23.70
CA LEU A 423 -20.51 10.08 -23.49
C LEU A 423 -20.08 10.01 -22.02
N ILE A 424 -20.09 11.12 -21.28
CA ILE A 424 -19.78 11.10 -19.85
C ILE A 424 -20.84 10.33 -19.09
N TYR A 425 -22.11 10.57 -19.40
CA TYR A 425 -23.19 9.78 -18.84
C TYR A 425 -23.10 8.29 -19.20
N SER A 426 -22.56 7.96 -20.38
CA SER A 426 -22.38 6.58 -20.81
C SER A 426 -21.35 5.85 -19.97
N VAL A 427 -20.23 6.50 -19.68
CA VAL A 427 -19.21 5.98 -18.76
C VAL A 427 -19.80 5.77 -17.37
N LEU A 428 -20.51 6.77 -16.83
CA LEU A 428 -21.12 6.69 -15.50
C LEU A 428 -22.20 5.60 -15.41
N ALA A 429 -23.05 5.46 -16.45
CA ALA A 429 -24.09 4.44 -16.51
C ALA A 429 -23.49 3.02 -16.62
N GLY A 430 -22.40 2.87 -17.39
CA GLY A 430 -21.64 1.63 -17.46
C GLY A 430 -21.09 1.22 -16.11
N ASN A 431 -20.48 2.16 -15.37
CA ASN A 431 -19.94 1.91 -14.05
C ASN A 431 -21.04 1.52 -13.03
N ILE A 432 -22.29 2.00 -13.16
CA ILE A 432 -23.42 1.63 -12.28
C ILE A 432 -23.85 0.17 -12.45
N PHE A 433 -23.71 -0.42 -13.65
CA PHE A 433 -24.28 -1.73 -14.00
C PHE A 433 -23.59 -2.95 -13.37
N ASP A 434 -22.73 -2.73 -12.38
CA ASP A 434 -22.03 -3.69 -11.52
C ASP A 434 -22.96 -4.45 -10.54
N TRP A 435 -24.09 -4.96 -11.02
CA TRP A 435 -25.01 -5.81 -10.26
C TRP A 435 -24.74 -7.26 -10.68
N GLY A 436 -24.36 -8.12 -9.73
CA GLY A 436 -23.90 -9.48 -10.03
C GLY A 436 -24.84 -10.26 -10.94
N ALA A 437 -24.26 -11.24 -11.66
CA ALA A 437 -24.88 -12.10 -12.68
C ALA A 437 -26.37 -12.51 -12.52
N LYS A 438 -26.96 -12.52 -11.32
CA LYS A 438 -28.40 -12.82 -11.10
C LYS A 438 -29.35 -11.71 -11.57
N GLU A 439 -29.03 -10.44 -11.32
CA GLU A 439 -29.87 -9.32 -11.78
C GLU A 439 -29.67 -9.09 -13.27
N VAL A 440 -28.44 -9.19 -13.76
CA VAL A 440 -28.13 -9.21 -15.19
C VAL A 440 -28.85 -10.38 -15.89
N ALA A 441 -28.85 -11.60 -15.35
CA ALA A 441 -29.58 -12.74 -15.94
C ALA A 441 -31.12 -12.60 -15.90
N ALA A 442 -31.70 -12.12 -14.80
CA ALA A 442 -33.15 -11.89 -14.70
C ALA A 442 -33.65 -10.74 -15.60
N ILE A 443 -32.77 -9.80 -15.93
CA ILE A 443 -33.02 -8.70 -16.87
C ILE A 443 -32.79 -9.15 -18.32
N LEU A 444 -31.88 -10.10 -18.56
CA LEU A 444 -31.56 -10.68 -19.88
C LEU A 444 -32.61 -11.66 -20.41
N GLU A 445 -33.45 -12.26 -19.55
CA GLU A 445 -34.59 -13.08 -20.00
C GLU A 445 -35.70 -12.27 -20.70
N ASN A 446 -35.66 -10.92 -20.61
CA ASN A 446 -36.56 -10.01 -21.30
C ASN A 446 -35.81 -9.29 -22.44
N ASP A 447 -35.63 -9.99 -23.57
CA ASP A 447 -35.16 -9.45 -24.87
C ASP A 447 -35.64 -7.99 -25.09
N GLN A 448 -34.77 -6.97 -25.01
CA GLN A 448 -34.88 -5.66 -25.70
C GLN A 448 -33.64 -4.73 -25.50
N PRO A 449 -33.38 -3.77 -26.43
CA PRO A 449 -32.38 -2.68 -26.32
C PRO A 449 -32.65 -1.64 -25.20
N PHE A 450 -33.52 -1.97 -24.24
CA PHE A 450 -34.03 -1.12 -23.15
C PHE A 450 -33.05 -0.95 -21.97
N GLN A 451 -31.90 -1.62 -21.97
CA GLN A 451 -31.05 -1.80 -20.79
C GLN A 451 -30.15 -0.58 -20.50
N PHE A 452 -29.45 -0.04 -21.51
CA PHE A 452 -28.55 1.09 -21.32
C PHE A 452 -29.28 2.39 -20.96
N THR A 453 -30.42 2.65 -21.61
CA THR A 453 -31.31 3.79 -21.31
C THR A 453 -31.80 3.76 -19.86
N HIS A 454 -32.04 2.58 -19.30
CA HIS A 454 -32.49 2.47 -17.91
C HIS A 454 -31.37 2.72 -16.87
N ALA A 455 -30.10 2.37 -17.13
CA ALA A 455 -29.03 2.83 -16.22
C ALA A 455 -28.70 4.29 -16.40
N ARG A 456 -28.82 4.82 -17.61
CA ARG A 456 -28.73 6.26 -17.86
C ARG A 456 -29.74 7.05 -17.01
N GLU A 457 -30.95 6.52 -16.81
CA GLU A 457 -31.98 7.05 -15.90
C GLU A 457 -31.62 6.92 -14.41
N LYS A 458 -30.72 6.00 -14.04
CA LYS A 458 -30.25 5.82 -12.66
C LYS A 458 -29.08 6.74 -12.30
N VAL A 459 -28.40 7.33 -13.28
CA VAL A 459 -27.42 8.38 -13.02
C VAL A 459 -28.18 9.59 -12.47
N PRO A 460 -27.84 10.11 -11.26
CA PRO A 460 -28.58 11.21 -10.67
C PRO A 460 -28.49 12.48 -11.53
N ASP A 461 -29.52 13.32 -11.40
CA ASP A 461 -29.53 14.66 -11.96
C ASP A 461 -28.42 15.53 -11.35
N ARG A 462 -27.95 16.49 -12.14
CA ARG A 462 -26.95 17.49 -11.72
C ARG A 462 -27.59 18.52 -10.75
N PRO A 463 -26.83 19.12 -9.81
CA PRO A 463 -25.39 19.01 -9.65
C PRO A 463 -24.96 17.70 -9.00
N TRP A 464 -23.89 17.11 -9.51
CA TRP A 464 -23.25 15.95 -8.91
C TRP A 464 -22.41 16.30 -7.68
N LEU A 465 -21.94 15.28 -6.96
CA LEU A 465 -21.10 15.46 -5.77
C LEU A 465 -19.78 16.17 -6.12
N MET A 466 -19.18 15.78 -7.25
CA MET A 466 -18.15 16.57 -7.94
C MET A 466 -18.62 16.70 -9.39
N ASP A 467 -18.85 17.93 -9.83
CA ASP A 467 -19.50 18.23 -11.11
C ASP A 467 -18.71 19.25 -11.92
N ASP A 468 -17.64 18.78 -12.56
CA ASP A 468 -16.84 19.58 -13.49
C ASP A 468 -17.20 19.27 -14.96
N LEU A 469 -18.39 18.74 -15.22
CA LEU A 469 -18.81 18.37 -16.57
C LEU A 469 -18.82 19.59 -17.50
N ASP A 470 -19.32 20.73 -17.05
CA ASP A 470 -19.35 21.94 -17.88
C ASP A 470 -17.93 22.44 -18.21
N SER A 471 -17.02 22.39 -17.24
CA SER A 471 -15.61 22.73 -17.41
C SER A 471 -14.94 21.80 -18.44
N TRP A 472 -15.23 20.51 -18.37
CA TRP A 472 -14.76 19.52 -19.34
C TRP A 472 -15.33 19.76 -20.74
N LEU A 473 -16.64 20.00 -20.85
CA LEU A 473 -17.30 20.29 -22.13
C LEU A 473 -16.76 21.57 -22.77
N GLU A 474 -16.47 22.60 -21.98
CA GLU A 474 -15.81 23.82 -22.45
C GLU A 474 -14.40 23.51 -22.95
N ARG A 475 -13.61 22.72 -22.20
CA ARG A 475 -12.27 22.31 -22.61
C ARG A 475 -12.28 21.59 -23.97
N LEU A 476 -13.28 20.76 -24.21
CA LEU A 476 -13.42 20.01 -25.47
C LEU A 476 -13.73 20.90 -26.69
N LYS A 477 -14.16 22.16 -26.51
CA LYS A 477 -14.28 23.14 -27.61
C LYS A 477 -12.92 23.61 -28.12
N GLY A 478 -11.89 23.51 -27.29
CA GLY A 478 -10.51 23.79 -27.65
C GLY A 478 -9.88 22.72 -28.56
N PRO A 479 -8.56 22.84 -28.83
CA PRO A 479 -7.84 21.87 -29.64
C PRO A 479 -7.92 20.46 -29.03
N PRO A 480 -7.80 19.41 -29.86
CA PRO A 480 -7.69 18.04 -29.38
C PRO A 480 -6.41 17.89 -28.54
N HIS A 481 -6.49 17.02 -27.55
CA HIS A 481 -5.33 16.51 -26.85
C HIS A 481 -4.45 15.74 -27.83
N GLU A 482 -3.14 15.78 -27.64
CA GLU A 482 -2.20 14.99 -28.46
C GLU A 482 -2.33 13.50 -28.14
N ARG A 483 -2.43 13.15 -26.85
CA ARG A 483 -2.47 11.77 -26.39
C ARG A 483 -3.14 11.62 -25.02
N ALA A 484 -4.18 10.81 -24.96
CA ALA A 484 -4.88 10.46 -23.73
C ALA A 484 -4.49 9.05 -23.24
N ALA A 485 -4.31 8.89 -21.93
CA ALA A 485 -4.25 7.59 -21.28
C ALA A 485 -5.48 7.38 -20.40
N ILE A 486 -6.14 6.24 -20.58
CA ILE A 486 -7.43 5.93 -19.95
C ILE A 486 -7.28 4.64 -19.16
N PHE A 487 -7.40 4.73 -17.84
CA PHE A 487 -7.39 3.57 -16.95
C PHE A 487 -8.81 3.07 -16.77
N VAL A 488 -9.11 1.95 -17.40
CA VAL A 488 -10.47 1.35 -17.46
C VAL A 488 -10.74 0.47 -16.23
N ASP A 489 -12.01 0.36 -15.84
CA ASP A 489 -12.51 -0.39 -14.67
C ASP A 489 -13.04 -1.77 -15.10
N ASN A 490 -14.35 -1.88 -15.36
CA ASN A 490 -15.04 -3.16 -15.48
C ASN A 490 -15.17 -3.68 -16.91
N SER A 491 -15.32 -5.00 -17.04
CA SER A 491 -15.79 -5.65 -18.26
C SER A 491 -17.27 -5.32 -18.55
N GLY A 492 -17.75 -5.72 -19.73
CA GLY A 492 -19.16 -5.63 -20.10
C GLY A 492 -19.58 -4.25 -20.59
N ILE A 493 -20.75 -3.79 -20.11
CA ILE A 493 -21.35 -2.51 -20.52
C ILE A 493 -20.39 -1.34 -20.26
N ASP A 494 -19.62 -1.41 -19.18
CA ASP A 494 -18.70 -0.36 -18.75
C ASP A 494 -17.65 -0.04 -19.82
N VAL A 495 -16.75 -1.00 -20.09
CA VAL A 495 -15.74 -0.83 -21.14
C VAL A 495 -16.38 -0.74 -22.54
N VAL A 496 -17.35 -1.59 -22.88
CA VAL A 496 -17.83 -1.72 -24.28
C VAL A 496 -18.76 -0.59 -24.70
N LEU A 497 -19.70 -0.17 -23.83
CA LEU A 497 -20.70 0.85 -24.15
C LEU A 497 -20.42 2.23 -23.51
N GLY A 498 -19.51 2.29 -22.53
CA GLY A 498 -19.02 3.53 -21.93
C GLY A 498 -17.66 3.95 -22.49
N MET A 499 -16.59 3.22 -22.14
CA MET A 499 -15.22 3.65 -22.40
C MET A 499 -14.78 3.56 -23.86
N LEU A 500 -15.20 2.54 -24.62
CA LEU A 500 -14.87 2.44 -26.04
C LEU A 500 -15.52 3.55 -26.89
N PRO A 501 -16.80 3.91 -26.72
CA PRO A 501 -17.37 5.09 -27.37
C PRO A 501 -16.69 6.39 -26.96
N PHE A 502 -16.29 6.54 -25.69
CA PHE A 502 -15.53 7.69 -25.21
C PHE A 502 -14.15 7.78 -25.89
N ALA A 503 -13.39 6.68 -25.94
CA ALA A 503 -12.11 6.59 -26.66
C ALA A 503 -12.27 6.87 -28.16
N ARG A 504 -13.34 6.37 -28.78
CA ARG A 504 -13.68 6.63 -30.18
C ARG A 504 -13.88 8.13 -30.45
N GLU A 505 -14.53 8.85 -29.54
CA GLU A 505 -14.74 10.30 -29.68
C GLU A 505 -13.41 11.06 -29.66
N LEU A 506 -12.50 10.70 -28.75
CA LEU A 506 -11.16 11.28 -28.70
C LEU A 506 -10.37 11.02 -29.99
N LEU A 507 -10.40 9.78 -30.50
CA LEU A 507 -9.79 9.44 -31.79
C LEU A 507 -10.38 10.26 -32.94
N ARG A 508 -11.70 10.47 -32.95
CA ARG A 508 -12.36 11.27 -33.99
C ARG A 508 -11.96 12.75 -33.93
N ARG A 509 -11.61 13.27 -32.75
CA ARG A 509 -11.03 14.61 -32.58
C ARG A 509 -9.56 14.69 -33.00
N GLY A 510 -8.89 13.56 -33.20
CA GLY A 510 -7.47 13.48 -33.57
C GLY A 510 -6.53 13.14 -32.40
N THR A 511 -7.06 12.83 -31.22
CA THR A 511 -6.28 12.44 -30.05
C THR A 511 -5.85 10.98 -30.14
N LYS A 512 -4.57 10.68 -29.88
CA LYS A 512 -4.12 9.29 -29.71
C LYS A 512 -4.58 8.77 -28.35
N VAL A 513 -4.94 7.50 -28.24
CA VAL A 513 -5.50 6.91 -27.02
C VAL A 513 -4.73 5.67 -26.60
N ILE A 514 -4.38 5.62 -25.32
CA ILE A 514 -3.85 4.46 -24.62
C ILE A 514 -4.95 3.97 -23.67
N LEU A 515 -5.40 2.73 -23.84
CA LEU A 515 -6.29 2.08 -22.88
C LEU A 515 -5.45 1.20 -21.94
N CYS A 516 -5.46 1.53 -20.65
CA CYS A 516 -4.68 0.88 -19.61
C CYS A 516 -5.58 -0.06 -18.80
N ALA A 517 -5.26 -1.36 -18.80
CA ALA A 517 -6.05 -2.40 -18.14
C ALA A 517 -5.19 -3.28 -17.22
N ASN A 518 -5.81 -4.01 -16.30
CA ASN A 518 -5.09 -4.81 -15.32
C ASN A 518 -4.26 -5.94 -15.96
N SER A 519 -3.11 -6.25 -15.37
CA SER A 519 -2.25 -7.35 -15.84
C SER A 519 -2.76 -8.72 -15.39
N ALA A 520 -3.53 -8.77 -14.31
CA ALA A 520 -4.14 -9.99 -13.79
C ALA A 520 -5.58 -9.73 -13.35
N PRO A 521 -6.42 -10.77 -13.25
CA PRO A 521 -7.80 -10.64 -12.81
C PRO A 521 -7.90 -10.10 -11.37
N ALA A 522 -8.86 -9.20 -11.16
CA ALA A 522 -9.47 -8.91 -9.88
C ALA A 522 -10.92 -8.53 -10.12
N LEU A 523 -11.84 -9.09 -9.33
CA LEU A 523 -13.28 -8.89 -9.53
C LEU A 523 -13.68 -9.05 -11.02
N ASN A 524 -14.56 -8.19 -11.52
CA ASN A 524 -14.98 -8.11 -12.91
C ASN A 524 -14.18 -7.10 -13.75
N ASP A 525 -13.02 -6.63 -13.25
CA ASP A 525 -12.16 -5.71 -13.97
C ASP A 525 -11.67 -6.33 -15.28
N VAL A 526 -11.54 -5.48 -16.31
CA VAL A 526 -11.00 -5.91 -17.60
C VAL A 526 -9.48 -6.05 -17.50
N THR A 527 -8.97 -7.20 -17.92
CA THR A 527 -7.52 -7.42 -18.04
C THR A 527 -7.01 -6.98 -19.41
N HIS A 528 -5.70 -6.73 -19.54
CA HIS A 528 -5.07 -6.34 -20.79
C HIS A 528 -5.28 -7.36 -21.92
N SER A 529 -5.18 -8.65 -21.60
CA SER A 529 -5.40 -9.73 -22.57
C SER A 529 -6.85 -9.76 -23.08
N GLU A 530 -7.82 -9.58 -22.18
CA GLU A 530 -9.24 -9.45 -22.52
C GLU A 530 -9.50 -8.19 -23.36
N LEU A 531 -8.93 -7.05 -22.96
CA LEU A 531 -9.07 -5.78 -23.66
C LEU A 531 -8.56 -5.86 -25.11
N ILE A 532 -7.44 -6.55 -25.37
CA ILE A 532 -6.95 -6.77 -26.74
C ILE A 532 -7.99 -7.49 -27.60
N VAL A 533 -8.65 -8.51 -27.05
CA VAL A 533 -9.69 -9.26 -27.76
C VAL A 533 -10.91 -8.38 -28.03
N LEU A 534 -11.37 -7.63 -27.02
CA LEU A 534 -12.48 -6.70 -27.15
C LEU A 534 -12.21 -5.63 -28.20
N LEU A 535 -11.01 -5.06 -28.23
CA LEU A 535 -10.62 -4.05 -29.21
C LEU A 535 -10.65 -4.59 -30.64
N ARG A 536 -10.22 -5.84 -30.85
CA ARG A 536 -10.31 -6.48 -32.18
C ARG A 536 -11.76 -6.66 -32.60
N GLN A 537 -12.64 -7.10 -31.70
CA GLN A 537 -14.07 -7.26 -31.99
C GLN A 537 -14.75 -5.91 -32.26
N ALA A 538 -14.49 -4.90 -31.42
CA ALA A 538 -15.00 -3.54 -31.59
C ALA A 538 -14.51 -2.88 -32.90
N ALA A 539 -13.26 -3.14 -33.30
CA ALA A 539 -12.70 -2.64 -34.55
C ALA A 539 -13.37 -3.22 -35.81
N ILE A 540 -13.91 -4.44 -35.75
CA ILE A 540 -14.69 -5.00 -36.86
C ILE A 540 -15.98 -4.17 -37.07
N MET A 541 -16.56 -3.68 -35.99
CA MET A 541 -17.83 -2.94 -35.99
C MET A 541 -17.66 -1.42 -36.14
N CYS A 542 -16.47 -0.87 -35.87
CA CYS A 542 -16.21 0.56 -35.88
C CYS A 542 -14.97 0.94 -36.70
N PRO A 543 -15.13 1.60 -37.87
CA PRO A 543 -14.00 2.01 -38.71
C PRO A 543 -13.00 2.94 -38.02
N ILE A 544 -13.45 3.80 -37.09
CA ILE A 544 -12.57 4.73 -36.36
C ILE A 544 -11.63 3.95 -35.43
N LEU A 545 -12.17 2.99 -34.67
CA LEU A 545 -11.36 2.14 -33.80
C LEU A 545 -10.42 1.26 -34.63
N SER A 546 -10.90 0.71 -35.75
CA SER A 546 -10.09 -0.07 -36.68
C SER A 546 -8.89 0.71 -37.22
N ASN A 547 -9.13 1.94 -37.70
CA ASN A 547 -8.07 2.82 -38.17
C ASN A 547 -7.12 3.23 -37.03
N GLY A 548 -7.66 3.48 -35.83
CA GLY A 548 -6.87 3.77 -34.63
C GLY A 548 -5.87 2.65 -34.32
N LEU A 549 -6.33 1.39 -34.31
CA LEU A 549 -5.46 0.23 -34.08
C LEU A 549 -4.42 0.04 -35.19
N GLN A 550 -4.81 0.19 -36.46
CA GLN A 550 -3.91 0.01 -37.60
C GLN A 550 -2.80 1.07 -37.66
N THR A 551 -3.11 2.31 -37.29
CA THR A 551 -2.17 3.43 -37.28
C THR A 551 -1.35 3.54 -35.99
N GLY A 552 -1.68 2.76 -34.97
CA GLY A 552 -1.11 2.89 -33.62
C GLY A 552 -1.60 4.13 -32.87
N ALA A 553 -2.65 4.80 -33.36
CA ALA A 553 -3.31 5.88 -32.63
C ALA A 553 -4.19 5.37 -31.47
N LEU A 554 -4.58 4.09 -31.47
CA LEU A 554 -5.21 3.40 -30.36
C LEU A 554 -4.34 2.20 -29.96
N ILE A 555 -3.91 2.14 -28.70
CA ILE A 555 -3.14 1.01 -28.16
C ILE A 555 -3.71 0.57 -26.81
N ALA A 556 -3.54 -0.72 -26.49
CA ALA A 556 -3.85 -1.28 -25.18
C ALA A 556 -2.56 -1.64 -24.44
N MET A 557 -2.46 -1.22 -23.18
CA MET A 557 -1.30 -1.47 -22.33
C MET A 557 -1.73 -2.03 -20.97
N GLU A 558 -0.85 -2.83 -20.39
CA GLU A 558 -1.08 -3.41 -19.07
C GLU A 558 -0.55 -2.48 -17.96
N THR A 559 -1.25 -2.39 -16.83
CA THR A 559 -0.87 -1.54 -15.69
C THR A 559 0.25 -2.12 -14.84
N SER A 560 0.57 -3.42 -15.01
CA SER A 560 1.44 -4.19 -14.10
C SER A 560 0.89 -4.30 -12.68
N GLN A 561 -0.43 -4.26 -12.54
CA GLN A 561 -1.15 -4.42 -11.28
C GLN A 561 -2.31 -5.41 -11.44
N ALA A 562 -2.65 -6.09 -10.35
CA ALA A 562 -3.72 -7.08 -10.31
C ALA A 562 -5.00 -6.55 -9.64
N GLY A 563 -4.90 -5.67 -8.65
CA GLY A 563 -6.02 -5.24 -7.83
C GLY A 563 -7.01 -4.28 -8.51
N PRO A 564 -8.20 -4.09 -7.93
CA PRO A 564 -9.23 -3.17 -8.46
C PRO A 564 -8.97 -1.69 -8.17
N CYS A 565 -7.96 -1.40 -7.36
CA CYS A 565 -7.45 -0.05 -7.11
C CYS A 565 -6.17 0.19 -7.91
N LEU A 566 -5.79 1.46 -8.09
CA LEU A 566 -4.63 1.84 -8.90
C LEU A 566 -3.61 2.61 -8.08
N ASP A 567 -2.41 2.05 -7.93
CA ASP A 567 -1.28 2.72 -7.31
C ASP A 567 -0.33 3.26 -8.39
N LEU A 568 -0.37 4.57 -8.63
CA LEU A 568 0.46 5.22 -9.67
C LEU A 568 1.94 5.33 -9.28
N SER A 569 2.34 4.91 -8.08
CA SER A 569 3.77 4.76 -7.74
C SER A 569 4.38 3.47 -8.31
N ARG A 570 3.54 2.56 -8.83
CA ARG A 570 3.96 1.21 -9.26
C ARG A 570 3.42 0.83 -10.64
N LEU A 571 3.98 1.41 -11.70
CA LEU A 571 3.63 1.10 -13.08
C LEU A 571 4.78 0.43 -13.83
N GLY A 572 4.45 -0.44 -14.77
CA GLY A 572 5.43 -1.08 -15.66
C GLY A 572 6.16 -0.07 -16.54
N ARG A 573 7.45 -0.32 -16.79
CA ARG A 573 8.34 0.56 -17.58
C ARG A 573 7.80 0.93 -18.96
N ASP A 574 7.19 -0.03 -19.66
CA ASP A 574 6.67 0.20 -21.02
C ASP A 574 5.53 1.21 -20.99
N LEU A 575 4.59 1.06 -20.04
CA LEU A 575 3.51 2.01 -19.85
C LEU A 575 4.04 3.39 -19.44
N VAL A 576 4.98 3.44 -18.48
CA VAL A 576 5.62 4.70 -18.05
C VAL A 576 6.26 5.45 -19.20
N THR A 577 6.91 4.72 -20.13
CA THR A 577 7.53 5.32 -21.31
C THR A 577 6.48 5.98 -22.20
N GLU A 578 5.35 5.31 -22.47
CA GLU A 578 4.27 5.89 -23.26
C GLU A 578 3.55 7.04 -22.53
N LEU A 579 3.38 6.95 -21.21
CA LEU A 579 2.77 7.99 -20.38
C LEU A 579 3.55 9.30 -20.37
N SER A 580 4.87 9.29 -20.62
CA SER A 580 5.69 10.51 -20.68
C SER A 580 5.25 11.52 -21.75
N THR A 581 4.44 11.08 -22.71
CA THR A 581 3.93 11.88 -23.84
C THR A 581 2.44 12.20 -23.75
N VAL A 582 1.80 11.86 -22.62
CA VAL A 582 0.36 12.01 -22.41
C VAL A 582 0.05 13.40 -21.86
N ASP A 583 -0.93 14.06 -22.47
CA ASP A 583 -1.44 15.38 -22.04
C ASP A 583 -2.85 15.31 -21.42
N LEU A 584 -3.47 14.12 -21.39
CA LEU A 584 -4.72 13.83 -20.68
C LEU A 584 -4.69 12.46 -20.00
N ILE A 585 -4.88 12.41 -18.67
CA ILE A 585 -5.12 11.16 -17.95
C ILE A 585 -6.60 11.03 -17.55
N VAL A 586 -7.20 9.87 -17.82
CA VAL A 586 -8.58 9.55 -17.43
C VAL A 586 -8.56 8.37 -16.49
N LEU A 587 -9.13 8.54 -15.29
CA LEU A 587 -9.27 7.50 -14.28
C LEU A 587 -10.75 7.16 -14.12
N GLU A 588 -11.08 5.90 -14.39
CA GLU A 588 -12.46 5.42 -14.36
C GLU A 588 -12.68 4.46 -13.20
N GLY A 589 -13.84 4.57 -12.55
CA GLY A 589 -14.29 3.63 -11.53
C GLY A 589 -13.98 4.01 -10.09
N MET A 590 -14.78 3.46 -9.17
CA MET A 590 -14.69 3.77 -7.74
C MET A 590 -13.35 3.31 -7.14
N GLY A 591 -12.80 2.18 -7.60
CA GLY A 591 -11.51 1.67 -7.11
C GLY A 591 -10.36 2.61 -7.47
N ARG A 592 -10.27 3.00 -8.75
CA ARG A 592 -9.13 3.73 -9.35
C ARG A 592 -9.19 5.25 -9.17
N ALA A 593 -10.39 5.82 -9.02
CA ALA A 593 -10.59 7.27 -8.98
C ALA A 593 -11.17 7.81 -7.66
N VAL A 594 -11.75 6.96 -6.80
CA VAL A 594 -12.35 7.36 -5.50
C VAL A 594 -11.63 6.75 -4.32
N HIS A 595 -11.47 5.43 -4.26
CA HIS A 595 -10.69 4.77 -3.21
C HIS A 595 -9.20 5.09 -3.34
N THR A 596 -8.74 5.20 -4.59
CA THR A 596 -7.41 5.69 -4.93
C THR A 596 -7.48 6.91 -5.85
N ASN A 597 -6.44 7.74 -5.83
CA ASN A 597 -6.19 8.85 -6.77
C ASN A 597 -7.18 10.03 -6.80
N LEU A 598 -8.21 10.07 -5.95
CA LEU A 598 -9.16 11.20 -5.89
C LEU A 598 -8.43 12.55 -5.72
N ASN A 599 -7.42 12.54 -4.84
CA ASN A 599 -6.58 13.68 -4.48
C ASN A 599 -5.24 13.72 -5.23
N ALA A 600 -5.00 12.80 -6.17
CA ALA A 600 -3.78 12.80 -6.96
C ALA A 600 -3.76 14.01 -7.91
N HIS A 601 -2.62 14.69 -7.97
CA HIS A 601 -2.38 15.83 -8.84
C HIS A 601 -1.38 15.48 -9.94
N PHE A 602 -1.68 15.93 -11.16
CA PHE A 602 -0.93 15.58 -12.35
C PHE A 602 -0.24 16.80 -12.98
N THR A 603 0.79 16.53 -13.77
CA THR A 603 1.48 17.53 -14.62
C THR A 603 0.70 17.83 -15.91
N CYS A 604 -0.27 16.99 -16.26
CA CYS A 604 -1.18 17.13 -17.39
C CYS A 604 -2.64 17.31 -16.94
N GLU A 605 -3.57 17.42 -17.89
CA GLU A 605 -5.00 17.46 -17.58
C GLU A 605 -5.45 16.10 -17.04
N SER A 606 -6.38 16.09 -16.08
CA SER A 606 -6.94 14.85 -15.54
C SER A 606 -8.46 14.87 -15.47
N LEU A 607 -9.07 13.73 -15.77
CA LEU A 607 -10.51 13.50 -15.66
C LEU A 607 -10.76 12.23 -14.85
N LYS A 608 -11.48 12.37 -13.74
CA LYS A 608 -11.86 11.27 -12.84
C LYS A 608 -13.36 11.05 -12.93
N LEU A 609 -13.77 9.85 -13.34
CA LEU A 609 -15.18 9.48 -13.55
C LEU A 609 -15.52 8.25 -12.70
N ALA A 610 -16.46 8.40 -11.77
CA ALA A 610 -16.90 7.28 -10.95
C ALA A 610 -18.31 7.47 -10.40
N VAL A 611 -18.96 6.36 -10.06
CA VAL A 611 -20.20 6.37 -9.29
C VAL A 611 -19.97 5.71 -7.93
N ILE A 612 -20.37 6.38 -6.86
CA ILE A 612 -20.17 5.89 -5.50
C ILE A 612 -21.25 4.87 -5.15
N LYS A 613 -20.88 3.59 -5.20
CA LYS A 613 -21.76 2.44 -4.96
C LYS A 613 -21.95 2.10 -3.48
N ASN A 614 -21.23 2.79 -2.59
CA ASN A 614 -21.27 2.56 -1.15
C ASN A 614 -21.96 3.72 -0.43
N ARG A 615 -23.07 3.45 0.27
CA ARG A 615 -23.87 4.48 0.97
C ARG A 615 -23.08 5.21 2.05
N TRP A 616 -22.30 4.49 2.85
CA TRP A 616 -21.53 5.07 3.96
C TRP A 616 -20.44 5.99 3.42
N LEU A 617 -19.71 5.55 2.40
CA LEU A 617 -18.69 6.37 1.73
C LEU A 617 -19.30 7.62 1.09
N ALA A 618 -20.43 7.47 0.41
CA ALA A 618 -21.11 8.62 -0.20
C ALA A 618 -21.49 9.67 0.85
N GLN A 619 -22.06 9.25 1.98
CA GLN A 619 -22.40 10.14 3.09
C GLN A 619 -21.15 10.84 3.66
N ARG A 620 -20.04 10.11 3.81
CA ARG A 620 -18.78 10.66 4.31
C ARG A 620 -18.17 11.70 3.36
N LEU A 621 -18.36 11.53 2.06
CA LEU A 621 -17.96 12.50 1.05
C LEU A 621 -18.96 13.66 0.88
N GLY A 622 -20.10 13.65 1.60
CA GLY A 622 -21.12 14.71 1.56
C GLY A 622 -22.24 14.48 0.53
N GLY A 623 -22.38 13.26 0.00
CA GLY A 623 -23.37 12.88 -1.00
C GLY A 623 -24.34 11.78 -0.54
N GLN A 624 -25.06 11.21 -1.50
CA GLN A 624 -25.98 10.07 -1.34
C GLN A 624 -25.50 8.85 -2.13
N MET A 625 -26.06 7.66 -1.88
CA MET A 625 -25.74 6.46 -2.68
C MET A 625 -25.97 6.74 -4.18
N PHE A 626 -25.05 6.28 -5.02
CA PHE A 626 -24.97 6.59 -6.46
C PHE A 626 -24.59 8.04 -6.80
N SER A 627 -24.05 8.80 -5.83
CA SER A 627 -23.42 10.08 -6.13
C SER A 627 -22.33 9.93 -7.19
N VAL A 628 -22.28 10.88 -8.10
CA VAL A 628 -21.34 10.90 -9.22
C VAL A 628 -20.14 11.76 -8.87
N VAL A 629 -18.96 11.27 -9.23
CA VAL A 629 -17.71 12.03 -9.30
C VAL A 629 -17.38 12.22 -10.78
N CYS A 630 -17.52 13.46 -11.25
CA CYS A 630 -16.96 13.93 -12.51
C CYS A 630 -16.02 15.09 -12.16
N LYS A 631 -14.75 14.77 -11.90
CA LYS A 631 -13.75 15.74 -11.47
C LYS A 631 -12.76 15.97 -12.61
N TYR A 632 -12.76 17.18 -13.15
CA TYR A 632 -11.84 17.59 -14.21
C TYR A 632 -10.88 18.65 -13.67
N GLU A 633 -9.59 18.36 -13.77
CA GLU A 633 -8.53 19.26 -13.33
C GLU A 633 -7.68 19.67 -14.54
N PRO A 634 -7.56 20.97 -14.84
CA PRO A 634 -6.71 21.45 -15.93
C PRO A 634 -5.24 21.25 -15.60
N ALA A 635 -4.38 21.24 -16.63
CA ALA A 635 -2.94 21.19 -16.43
C ALA A 635 -2.47 22.39 -15.58
N PRO A 636 -1.50 22.20 -14.67
CA PRO A 636 -0.92 23.30 -13.92
C PRO A 636 -0.29 24.32 -14.87
N PRO A 637 -0.32 25.62 -14.52
CA PRO A 637 0.40 26.63 -15.31
C PRO A 637 1.88 26.24 -15.39
N PRO A 638 2.56 26.49 -16.53
CA PRO A 638 3.98 26.22 -16.64
C PRO A 638 4.70 26.90 -15.49
N SER A 639 5.47 26.14 -14.72
CA SER A 639 6.34 26.71 -13.71
C SER A 639 7.31 27.64 -14.44
N TYR A 640 7.18 28.96 -14.21
CA TYR A 640 8.27 29.86 -14.52
C TYR A 640 9.43 29.38 -13.65
N SER A 641 10.40 28.69 -14.25
CA SER A 641 11.65 28.42 -13.57
C SER A 641 12.21 29.79 -13.16
N ASP A 642 12.46 29.95 -11.86
CA ASP A 642 13.27 31.04 -11.32
C ASP A 642 14.61 31.03 -12.06
N SER A 643 14.62 31.80 -13.14
CA SER A 643 15.81 32.24 -13.84
C SER A 643 16.15 33.57 -13.21
N GLU A 644 17.28 33.57 -12.50
CA GLU A 644 18.02 34.75 -12.05
C GLU A 644 17.45 35.52 -10.86
N SER A 645 17.98 35.20 -9.66
CA SER A 645 18.67 36.20 -8.83
C SER A 645 19.65 35.57 -7.86
#